data_AF-A0A933D1H5-F1
#
_entry.id   AF-A0A933D1H5-F1
#
_cell.length_a   1.000
_cell.length_b   1.000
_cell.length_c   1.000
_cell.angle_alpha   90.00
_cell.angle_beta   90.00
_cell.angle_gamma   90.00
#
_symmetry.space_group_name_H-M   'P 1'
#
loop_
_entity.id
_entity.type
_entity.pdbx_description
1 polymer ?
#
loop_
_entity_poly.entity_id
_entity_poly.type
_entity_poly.pdbx_seq_one_letter_code
_entity_poly.pdbx_strand_id
1 'polypeptide(L)'
;MSLFVPASDCDPEAVQALVDDGILIESEAGGYAPAHDVLEDWAVSRFIAQEFEASAGQPAKFLTAVGTEPAMRRGFRLWLSETLGGTGNQAVMDFVLSTFQRDDVPPVWRDEIAVSVLRSDNAGEFIRRVERLLLDKDKALYRRLAHVLCTACKGPNESLLNIYGLGAYRSHLVLGSIFVIPVGSGWGELIQFTYRNLDFFDLNDTDTVLGILKDWAQLVGPTMPISPESAAVAQICLKYWGLLSAPNVYAARQDQEFLKILFKIPQAARNDVEALIRSALAAEEIREYRSRTILEQVTKSLECQALCEHLPELVIEVARESWRFGPDDDDFNSRLDLEQSFGLTRYVQFDYIPPSSLQGPFAFLLAHHPALTIEFIVRLLNECAETYANSEFGNEVVKIEIPNESGARTVIGSARLWYMYRGMAPAPTVLECGLMALEAWLLEQAKQKNDIRDVFREIFETSRSVATMAVLASAAVAYPAAVGDDVVKILEIREFYQWDFARSYQERSNVPDLAAALGIPTQGIEKIYDSERKRSAELPHRKSNLEELAFRLQLTPIREKVWTIVDRFLASLPPHDEQTEADKTWRIALHRMDARHFKAEEGKEPGQIILTPSDPPADLQNFINEGAEGRELFNRRMRLANWGMTHFRGESQENEAFSDWREALDEAQALKDNEVAGVDATALDLAGPFFVAAYVIRDHFWELQPAEVAWCRRVLIAELIRKDADKSRDTRISRSAFEGSRPAALVLPLLLRQVQDDETSKQVEEALAIAVTHTSEEVRDYVAEGIRAWLWDIDPKLAKACVGGLVELAAAENRIRTSHRRDLDYSVEAVEREIEDATGKIRERILNRQTLDAFESLQIDLRKHDWPELLDALSMVKPDTDDADLKAFFMANLEALLREAEAGETFRSTCQVSYEFQHPFANLFARFALARPTVEAVGLAAPLRDNIEKCPRFIAVLLESLPVEEDRVRSGAPFWTMWRRVADSVFGNPVLRGSRYVRYIEACKLVRILLFADTRWKDEAKEWEPLTSNKDFIESAALAVGNTPAGFGALVALLNTVGQVFLPDAVSWLSQAMERSQGTDLLEDRNTDFGLEVLLRKVCYTYATMVRQRPALHQAVLILLDKLVERGSHTAFRLRDYMVAPLPAAC
;
A
#
# COMPACT_ATOMS: atom_id res chain seq x y z
N MET A 1 -41.39 -22.46 -1.98
CA MET A 1 -42.50 -22.21 -1.03
C MET A 1 -42.80 -20.73 -0.97
N SER A 2 -44.05 -20.36 -0.74
CA SER A 2 -44.47 -19.00 -0.38
C SER A 2 -44.20 -18.77 1.10
N LEU A 3 -43.74 -17.57 1.47
CA LEU A 3 -43.52 -17.19 2.88
C LEU A 3 -44.84 -17.11 3.68
N PHE A 4 -45.97 -16.94 2.98
CA PHE A 4 -47.31 -16.88 3.55
C PHE A 4 -48.17 -18.04 3.05
N VAL A 5 -48.98 -18.62 3.93
CA VAL A 5 -49.85 -19.76 3.64
C VAL A 5 -51.33 -19.42 3.89
N PRO A 6 -52.26 -19.95 3.07
CA PRO A 6 -53.68 -19.78 3.31
C PRO A 6 -54.14 -20.58 4.53
N ALA A 7 -54.98 -19.97 5.37
CA ALA A 7 -55.54 -20.61 6.58
C ALA A 7 -56.95 -21.21 6.34
N SER A 8 -57.19 -21.77 5.14
CA SER A 8 -58.52 -22.19 4.68
C SER A 8 -59.16 -23.31 5.51
N ASP A 9 -58.37 -24.07 6.27
CA ASP A 9 -58.82 -25.19 7.11
C ASP A 9 -58.81 -24.85 8.63
N CYS A 10 -58.57 -23.59 8.98
CA CYS A 10 -58.47 -23.11 10.36
C CYS A 10 -59.72 -22.32 10.80
N ASP A 11 -59.97 -22.24 12.10
CA ASP A 11 -61.04 -21.41 12.66
C ASP A 11 -60.72 -19.91 12.44
N PRO A 12 -61.55 -19.17 11.67
CA PRO A 12 -61.29 -17.76 11.36
C PRO A 12 -61.19 -16.86 12.60
N GLU A 13 -61.96 -17.12 13.66
CA GLU A 13 -61.88 -16.34 14.90
C GLU A 13 -60.54 -16.57 15.61
N ALA A 14 -60.05 -17.81 15.61
CA ALA A 14 -58.76 -18.15 16.21
C ALA A 14 -57.59 -17.54 15.43
N VAL A 15 -57.63 -17.58 14.09
CA VAL A 15 -56.60 -16.95 13.25
C VAL A 15 -56.56 -15.45 13.47
N GLN A 16 -57.72 -14.79 13.51
CA GLN A 16 -57.79 -13.36 13.78
C GLN A 16 -57.25 -13.00 15.16
N ALA A 17 -57.59 -13.78 16.20
CA ALA A 17 -57.05 -13.57 17.54
C ALA A 17 -55.51 -13.69 17.59
N LEU A 18 -54.92 -14.64 16.86
CA LEU A 18 -53.47 -14.78 16.75
C LEU A 18 -52.80 -13.64 15.99
N VAL A 19 -53.49 -13.02 15.02
CA VAL A 19 -53.01 -11.81 14.34
C VAL A 19 -53.08 -10.62 15.28
N ASP A 20 -54.19 -10.46 16.01
CA ASP A 20 -54.40 -9.37 16.98
C ASP A 20 -53.39 -9.43 18.14
N ASP A 21 -53.02 -10.65 18.57
CA ASP A 21 -51.99 -10.90 19.59
C ASP A 21 -50.55 -10.77 19.06
N GLY A 22 -50.37 -10.46 17.76
CA GLY A 22 -49.05 -10.31 17.14
C GLY A 22 -48.25 -11.61 17.03
N ILE A 23 -48.93 -12.77 17.04
CA ILE A 23 -48.34 -14.10 16.85
C ILE A 23 -48.24 -14.44 15.36
N LEU A 24 -49.22 -14.00 14.57
CA LEU A 24 -49.24 -14.14 13.11
C LEU A 24 -49.24 -12.77 12.41
N ILE A 25 -48.69 -12.74 11.20
CA ILE A 25 -48.78 -11.60 10.26
C ILE A 25 -49.55 -12.01 9.01
N GLU A 26 -50.34 -11.08 8.46
CA GLU A 26 -51.13 -11.27 7.25
C GLU A 26 -50.47 -10.54 6.06
N SER A 27 -50.45 -11.17 4.88
CA SER A 27 -49.96 -10.58 3.63
C SER A 27 -51.05 -9.82 2.88
N GLU A 28 -50.65 -8.90 1.99
CA GLU A 28 -51.57 -8.18 1.10
C GLU A 28 -52.42 -9.11 0.20
N ALA A 29 -51.98 -10.37 0.02
CA ALA A 29 -52.68 -11.39 -0.75
C ALA A 29 -53.55 -12.34 0.10
N GLY A 30 -53.71 -12.10 1.41
CA GLY A 30 -54.61 -12.86 2.30
C GLY A 30 -54.04 -14.18 2.86
N GLY A 31 -52.72 -14.37 2.84
CA GLY A 31 -52.03 -15.49 3.50
C GLY A 31 -51.36 -15.08 4.82
N TYR A 32 -51.12 -16.03 5.73
CA TYR A 32 -50.57 -15.82 7.08
C TYR A 32 -49.17 -16.42 7.25
N ALA A 33 -48.37 -15.86 8.17
CA ALA A 33 -47.06 -16.39 8.60
C ALA A 33 -46.79 -16.05 10.07
N PRO A 34 -45.89 -16.77 10.79
CA PRO A 34 -45.47 -16.39 12.14
C PRO A 34 -44.85 -14.99 12.17
N ALA A 35 -45.17 -14.20 13.20
CA ALA A 35 -44.67 -12.83 13.36
C ALA A 35 -43.20 -12.77 13.79
N HIS A 36 -42.71 -13.83 14.44
CA HIS A 36 -41.34 -13.95 14.93
C HIS A 36 -40.73 -15.32 14.60
N ASP A 37 -39.44 -15.34 14.31
CA ASP A 37 -38.69 -16.55 13.95
C ASP A 37 -38.62 -17.57 15.09
N VAL A 38 -38.58 -17.11 16.35
CA VAL A 38 -38.63 -17.99 17.54
C VAL A 38 -39.91 -18.83 17.57
N LEU A 39 -41.04 -18.28 17.12
CA LEU A 39 -42.33 -18.99 17.11
C LEU A 39 -42.35 -20.07 16.01
N GLU A 40 -41.78 -19.76 14.85
CA GLU A 40 -41.56 -20.73 13.77
C GLU A 40 -40.63 -21.86 14.24
N ASP A 41 -39.47 -21.53 14.82
CA ASP A 41 -38.50 -22.51 15.32
C ASP A 41 -39.10 -23.44 16.39
N TRP A 42 -39.90 -22.90 17.31
CA TRP A 42 -40.59 -23.71 18.33
C TRP A 42 -41.61 -24.67 17.74
N ALA A 43 -42.44 -24.19 16.79
CA ALA A 43 -43.43 -25.04 16.13
C ALA A 43 -42.77 -26.17 15.33
N VAL A 44 -41.72 -25.83 14.56
CA VAL A 44 -40.96 -26.80 13.76
C VAL A 44 -40.22 -27.80 14.65
N SER A 45 -39.53 -27.36 15.71
CA SER A 45 -38.83 -28.26 16.64
C SER A 45 -39.78 -29.27 17.28
N ARG A 46 -40.98 -28.83 17.70
CA ARG A 46 -42.00 -29.71 18.27
C ARG A 46 -42.53 -30.73 17.26
N PHE A 47 -42.77 -30.31 16.02
CA PHE A 47 -43.16 -31.21 14.94
C PHE A 47 -42.10 -32.29 14.69
N ILE A 48 -40.83 -31.90 14.62
CA ILE A 48 -39.70 -32.82 14.39
C ILE A 48 -39.59 -33.84 15.54
N ALA A 49 -39.74 -33.40 16.79
CA ALA A 49 -39.73 -34.30 17.94
C ALA A 49 -40.84 -35.37 17.87
N GLN A 50 -42.05 -34.99 17.47
CA GLN A 50 -43.18 -35.92 17.31
C GLN A 50 -42.93 -36.92 16.18
N GLU A 51 -42.41 -36.46 15.05
CA GLU A 51 -42.08 -37.34 13.92
C GLU A 51 -40.95 -38.32 14.27
N PHE A 52 -39.98 -37.90 15.08
CA PHE A 52 -38.89 -38.76 15.55
C PHE A 52 -39.42 -39.89 16.44
N GLU A 53 -40.32 -39.59 17.37
CA GLU A 53 -40.98 -40.59 18.22
C GLU A 53 -41.84 -41.55 17.38
N ALA A 54 -42.61 -41.03 16.42
CA ALA A 54 -43.49 -41.83 15.57
C ALA A 54 -42.74 -42.75 14.58
N SER A 55 -41.52 -42.36 14.20
CA SER A 55 -40.69 -43.06 13.20
C SER A 55 -39.48 -43.78 13.80
N ALA A 56 -39.49 -44.08 15.11
CA ALA A 56 -38.37 -44.66 15.84
C ALA A 56 -37.76 -45.89 15.12
N GLY A 57 -36.46 -45.80 14.82
CA GLY A 57 -35.70 -46.86 14.13
C GLY A 57 -35.79 -46.86 12.59
N GLN A 58 -36.46 -45.89 11.96
CA GLN A 58 -36.57 -45.77 10.50
C GLN A 58 -36.08 -44.38 9.98
N PRO A 59 -34.75 -44.16 9.88
CA PRO A 59 -34.20 -42.85 9.56
C PRO A 59 -34.70 -42.20 8.26
N ALA A 60 -34.78 -42.95 7.17
CA ALA A 60 -35.22 -42.42 5.88
C ALA A 60 -36.69 -41.97 5.90
N LYS A 61 -37.55 -42.71 6.62
CA LYS A 61 -38.98 -42.37 6.75
C LYS A 61 -39.15 -41.09 7.56
N PHE A 62 -38.45 -40.99 8.69
CA PHE A 62 -38.41 -39.79 9.52
C PHE A 62 -37.97 -38.55 8.72
N LEU A 63 -36.81 -38.62 8.06
CA LEU A 63 -36.26 -37.48 7.32
C LEU A 63 -37.11 -37.05 6.11
N THR A 64 -37.85 -38.00 5.52
CA THR A 64 -38.81 -37.68 4.46
C THR A 64 -40.03 -36.95 5.01
N ALA A 65 -40.50 -37.30 6.22
CA ALA A 65 -41.60 -36.61 6.89
C ALA A 65 -41.23 -35.20 7.34
N VAL A 66 -39.96 -34.98 7.72
CA VAL A 66 -39.45 -33.65 8.12
C VAL A 66 -39.40 -32.66 6.94
N GLY A 67 -39.01 -33.09 5.74
CA GLY A 67 -38.90 -32.19 4.58
C GLY A 67 -37.61 -31.34 4.55
N THR A 68 -37.14 -31.00 3.35
CA THR A 68 -35.80 -30.40 3.12
C THR A 68 -35.81 -28.87 3.05
N GLU A 69 -36.92 -28.24 3.39
CA GLU A 69 -37.08 -26.80 3.33
C GLU A 69 -36.17 -26.10 4.34
N PRO A 70 -35.66 -24.88 4.06
CA PRO A 70 -34.62 -24.30 4.90
C PRO A 70 -35.05 -24.05 6.36
N ALA A 71 -36.31 -23.69 6.59
CA ALA A 71 -36.88 -23.58 7.95
C ALA A 71 -36.89 -24.95 8.67
N MET A 72 -37.27 -26.02 7.97
CA MET A 72 -37.23 -27.40 8.50
C MET A 72 -35.80 -27.83 8.84
N ARG A 73 -34.82 -27.50 7.98
CA ARG A 73 -33.40 -27.77 8.22
C ARG A 73 -32.88 -27.01 9.43
N ARG A 74 -33.22 -25.73 9.58
CA ARG A 74 -32.88 -24.92 10.76
C ARG A 74 -33.47 -25.53 12.04
N GLY A 75 -34.77 -25.82 12.04
CA GLY A 75 -35.45 -26.44 13.18
C GLY A 75 -34.89 -27.82 13.53
N PHE A 76 -34.53 -28.63 12.54
CA PHE A 76 -33.88 -29.92 12.74
C PHE A 76 -32.53 -29.79 13.45
N ARG A 77 -31.68 -28.83 13.03
CA ARG A 77 -30.40 -28.57 13.69
C ARG A 77 -30.58 -28.19 15.16
N LEU A 78 -31.54 -27.30 15.44
CA LEU A 78 -31.86 -26.84 16.79
C LEU A 78 -32.32 -28.00 17.68
N TRP A 79 -33.31 -28.76 17.21
CA TRP A 79 -33.83 -29.93 17.91
C TRP A 79 -32.74 -30.97 18.19
N LEU A 80 -31.91 -31.30 17.18
CA LEU A 80 -30.85 -32.29 17.32
C LEU A 80 -29.77 -31.82 18.30
N SER A 81 -29.36 -30.56 18.24
CA SER A 81 -28.40 -29.98 19.17
C SER A 81 -28.91 -29.99 20.61
N GLU A 82 -30.18 -29.64 20.84
CA GLU A 82 -30.81 -29.71 22.17
C GLU A 82 -30.85 -31.14 22.70
N THR A 83 -31.29 -32.08 21.87
CA THR A 83 -31.45 -33.48 22.28
C THR A 83 -30.11 -34.17 22.54
N LEU A 84 -29.06 -33.82 21.78
CA LEU A 84 -27.68 -34.30 22.01
C LEU A 84 -27.08 -33.78 23.32
N GLY A 85 -27.49 -32.59 23.78
CA GLY A 85 -27.08 -32.00 25.06
C GLY A 85 -27.82 -32.54 26.29
N GLY A 86 -28.93 -33.27 26.09
CA GLY A 86 -29.75 -33.83 27.16
C GLY A 86 -29.19 -35.11 27.79
N THR A 87 -29.69 -35.48 28.97
CA THR A 87 -29.37 -36.75 29.62
C THR A 87 -30.09 -37.91 28.92
N GLY A 88 -29.37 -39.00 28.59
CA GLY A 88 -29.96 -40.17 27.91
C GLY A 88 -29.96 -40.10 26.36
N ASN A 89 -29.07 -39.30 25.78
CA ASN A 89 -28.94 -39.06 24.33
C ASN A 89 -28.57 -40.28 23.44
N GLN A 90 -28.42 -41.48 23.99
CA GLN A 90 -27.90 -42.63 23.23
C GLN A 90 -28.80 -43.07 22.08
N ALA A 91 -30.12 -43.04 22.24
CA ALA A 91 -31.04 -43.35 21.15
C ALA A 91 -30.87 -42.39 19.95
N VAL A 92 -30.54 -41.13 20.23
CA VAL A 92 -30.27 -40.12 19.21
C VAL A 92 -28.89 -40.31 18.60
N MET A 93 -27.87 -40.66 19.39
CA MET A 93 -26.55 -41.00 18.88
C MET A 93 -26.56 -42.25 17.99
N ASP A 94 -27.35 -43.27 18.33
CA ASP A 94 -27.57 -44.45 17.49
C ASP A 94 -28.27 -44.07 16.16
N PHE A 95 -29.25 -43.16 16.21
CA PHE A 95 -29.85 -42.58 15.02
C PHE A 95 -28.82 -41.84 14.15
N VAL A 96 -27.99 -40.98 14.74
CA VAL A 96 -26.92 -40.25 14.03
C VAL A 96 -26.00 -41.24 13.30
N LEU A 97 -25.46 -42.23 14.02
CA LEU A 97 -24.51 -43.20 13.47
C LEU A 97 -25.15 -44.07 12.38
N SER A 98 -26.38 -44.55 12.60
CA SER A 98 -27.09 -45.35 11.60
C SER A 98 -27.47 -44.56 10.35
N THR A 99 -27.79 -43.27 10.48
CA THR A 99 -28.16 -42.40 9.36
C THR A 99 -26.94 -42.06 8.49
N PHE A 100 -25.77 -41.85 9.10
CA PHE A 100 -24.55 -41.50 8.38
C PHE A 100 -24.04 -42.57 7.41
N GLN A 101 -24.35 -43.84 7.69
CA GLN A 101 -23.89 -45.00 6.92
C GLN A 101 -24.86 -45.42 5.81
N ARG A 102 -25.98 -44.70 5.65
CA ARG A 102 -27.06 -45.07 4.74
C ARG A 102 -26.99 -44.29 3.43
N ASP A 103 -27.03 -45.02 2.31
CA ASP A 103 -27.05 -44.44 0.97
C ASP A 103 -28.44 -43.93 0.54
N ASP A 104 -29.51 -44.38 1.21
CA ASP A 104 -30.90 -43.93 0.95
C ASP A 104 -31.24 -42.61 1.64
N VAL A 105 -30.30 -42.00 2.37
CA VAL A 105 -30.45 -40.71 3.04
C VAL A 105 -29.88 -39.58 2.16
N PRO A 106 -30.71 -38.56 1.82
CA PRO A 106 -30.25 -37.39 1.08
C PRO A 106 -29.01 -36.73 1.72
N PRO A 107 -28.00 -36.31 0.92
CA PRO A 107 -26.76 -35.71 1.44
C PRO A 107 -27.00 -34.53 2.38
N VAL A 108 -28.01 -33.71 2.09
CA VAL A 108 -28.38 -32.55 2.91
C VAL A 108 -28.56 -32.90 4.38
N TRP A 109 -29.20 -34.03 4.69
CA TRP A 109 -29.43 -34.44 6.07
C TRP A 109 -28.18 -34.94 6.77
N ARG A 110 -27.26 -35.58 6.04
CA ARG A 110 -25.95 -35.94 6.59
C ARG A 110 -25.16 -34.69 6.97
N ASP A 111 -25.27 -33.62 6.20
CA ASP A 111 -24.64 -32.34 6.57
C ASP A 111 -25.29 -31.72 7.79
N GLU A 112 -26.62 -31.67 7.86
CA GLU A 112 -27.32 -31.11 9.03
C GLU A 112 -26.96 -31.85 10.31
N ILE A 113 -26.87 -33.19 10.25
CA ILE A 113 -26.43 -34.00 11.39
C ILE A 113 -24.96 -33.72 11.72
N ALA A 114 -24.06 -33.63 10.72
CA ALA A 114 -22.66 -33.25 10.96
C ALA A 114 -22.55 -31.91 11.67
N VAL A 115 -23.31 -30.90 11.25
CA VAL A 115 -23.30 -29.57 11.89
C VAL A 115 -23.65 -29.67 13.38
N SER A 116 -24.76 -30.33 13.72
CA SER A 116 -25.20 -30.43 15.12
C SER A 116 -24.24 -31.27 15.98
N VAL A 117 -23.70 -32.36 15.44
CA VAL A 117 -22.81 -33.27 16.20
C VAL A 117 -21.42 -32.64 16.40
N LEU A 118 -20.81 -32.08 15.35
CA LEU A 118 -19.48 -31.45 15.43
C LEU A 118 -19.47 -30.22 16.37
N ARG A 119 -20.61 -29.54 16.50
CA ARG A 119 -20.78 -28.42 17.44
C ARG A 119 -21.00 -28.85 18.90
N SER A 120 -21.33 -30.12 19.14
CA SER A 120 -21.63 -30.65 20.48
C SER A 120 -20.39 -31.25 21.16
N ASP A 121 -20.51 -31.57 22.45
CA ASP A 121 -19.48 -32.30 23.20
C ASP A 121 -19.39 -33.80 22.82
N ASN A 122 -20.35 -34.31 22.03
CA ASN A 122 -20.38 -35.71 21.58
C ASN A 122 -19.54 -35.95 20.30
N ALA A 123 -18.90 -34.93 19.73
CA ALA A 123 -18.15 -35.06 18.49
C ALA A 123 -17.02 -36.10 18.58
N GLY A 124 -16.37 -36.21 19.75
CA GLY A 124 -15.33 -37.20 19.98
C GLY A 124 -15.84 -38.65 19.96
N GLU A 125 -17.02 -38.93 20.54
CA GLU A 125 -17.63 -40.26 20.43
C GLU A 125 -17.99 -40.57 18.98
N PHE A 126 -18.60 -39.61 18.29
CA PHE A 126 -18.95 -39.75 16.88
C PHE A 126 -17.74 -40.07 16.01
N ILE A 127 -16.68 -39.26 16.07
CA ILE A 127 -15.46 -39.44 15.26
C ILE A 127 -14.79 -40.79 15.54
N ARG A 128 -14.71 -41.23 16.80
CA ARG A 128 -14.18 -42.57 17.14
C ARG A 128 -14.99 -43.71 16.52
N ARG A 129 -16.32 -43.58 16.44
CA ARG A 129 -17.20 -44.62 15.89
C ARG A 129 -17.13 -44.69 14.36
N VAL A 130 -16.87 -43.57 13.69
CA VAL A 130 -16.76 -43.50 12.22
C VAL A 130 -15.33 -43.47 11.72
N GLU A 131 -14.33 -43.65 12.59
CA GLU A 131 -12.90 -43.45 12.29
C GLU A 131 -12.42 -44.21 11.05
N ARG A 132 -12.83 -45.47 10.89
CA ARG A 132 -12.49 -46.28 9.70
C ARG A 132 -13.07 -45.70 8.41
N LEU A 133 -14.31 -45.22 8.47
CA LEU A 133 -15.01 -44.63 7.33
C LEU A 133 -14.39 -43.29 6.90
N LEU A 134 -13.67 -42.61 7.79
CA LEU A 134 -12.97 -41.36 7.47
C LEU A 134 -11.76 -41.59 6.55
N LEU A 135 -11.16 -42.79 6.56
CA LEU A 135 -10.04 -43.16 5.68
C LEU A 135 -10.50 -43.85 4.39
N ASP A 136 -11.70 -44.44 4.39
CA ASP A 136 -12.27 -45.15 3.26
C ASP A 136 -12.58 -44.23 2.07
N LYS A 137 -12.69 -44.83 0.87
CA LYS A 137 -13.15 -44.17 -0.37
C LYS A 137 -12.43 -42.84 -0.62
N ASP A 138 -11.09 -42.86 -0.55
CA ASP A 138 -10.25 -41.67 -0.69
C ASP A 138 -10.68 -40.53 0.26
N LYS A 139 -10.88 -40.84 1.54
CA LYS A 139 -11.17 -39.84 2.59
C LYS A 139 -12.40 -38.96 2.31
N ALA A 140 -13.35 -39.44 1.50
CA ALA A 140 -14.52 -38.64 1.10
C ALA A 140 -15.36 -38.15 2.30
N LEU A 141 -15.54 -38.98 3.32
CA LEU A 141 -16.27 -38.57 4.54
C LEU A 141 -15.47 -37.53 5.34
N TYR A 142 -14.15 -37.71 5.48
CA TYR A 142 -13.29 -36.73 6.14
C TYR A 142 -13.38 -35.36 5.45
N ARG A 143 -13.25 -35.32 4.11
CA ARG A 143 -13.35 -34.07 3.33
C ARG A 143 -14.74 -33.43 3.50
N ARG A 144 -15.80 -34.23 3.57
CA ARG A 144 -17.15 -33.71 3.82
C ARG A 144 -17.30 -33.12 5.22
N LEU A 145 -16.81 -33.80 6.25
CA LEU A 145 -16.85 -33.28 7.63
C LEU A 145 -16.00 -32.01 7.78
N ALA A 146 -14.80 -31.99 7.20
CA ALA A 146 -13.94 -30.81 7.15
C ALA A 146 -14.64 -29.61 6.49
N HIS A 147 -15.30 -29.84 5.35
CA HIS A 147 -16.07 -28.82 4.67
C HIS A 147 -17.23 -28.28 5.56
N VAL A 148 -17.99 -29.18 6.21
CA VAL A 148 -19.07 -28.78 7.13
C VAL A 148 -18.53 -27.98 8.32
N LEU A 149 -17.38 -28.39 8.86
CA LEU A 149 -16.69 -27.74 9.95
C LEU A 149 -16.34 -26.28 9.59
N CYS A 150 -15.65 -26.08 8.46
CA CYS A 150 -15.25 -24.77 7.94
C CYS A 150 -16.43 -23.87 7.54
N THR A 151 -17.59 -24.44 7.22
CA THR A 151 -18.76 -23.70 6.74
C THR A 151 -19.74 -23.34 7.86
N ALA A 152 -20.06 -24.28 8.74
CA ALA A 152 -21.19 -24.15 9.67
C ALA A 152 -20.81 -24.23 11.15
N CYS A 153 -19.58 -24.65 11.49
CA CYS A 153 -19.11 -24.78 12.87
C CYS A 153 -18.24 -23.58 13.30
N LYS A 154 -18.67 -22.38 12.95
CA LYS A 154 -18.03 -21.11 13.34
C LYS A 154 -19.06 -20.18 13.98
N GLY A 155 -18.60 -19.32 14.87
CA GLY A 155 -19.45 -18.36 15.59
C GLY A 155 -18.71 -17.05 15.88
N PRO A 156 -19.41 -16.03 16.38
CA PRO A 156 -18.83 -14.71 16.61
C PRO A 156 -17.71 -14.76 17.66
N ASN A 157 -16.66 -13.97 17.44
CA ASN A 157 -15.60 -13.74 18.42
C ASN A 157 -16.07 -12.72 19.46
N GLU A 158 -16.59 -13.20 20.59
CA GLU A 158 -17.12 -12.38 21.68
C GLU A 158 -16.08 -11.41 22.26
N SER A 159 -14.82 -11.81 22.36
CA SER A 159 -13.73 -10.97 22.86
C SER A 159 -13.52 -9.74 21.97
N LEU A 160 -13.52 -9.92 20.64
CA LEU A 160 -13.44 -8.79 19.71
C LEU A 160 -14.70 -7.92 19.77
N LEU A 161 -15.89 -8.52 19.88
CA LEU A 161 -17.15 -7.78 20.01
C LEU A 161 -17.17 -6.89 21.26
N ASN A 162 -16.59 -7.36 22.38
CA ASN A 162 -16.51 -6.59 23.62
C ASN A 162 -15.54 -5.40 23.51
N ILE A 163 -14.45 -5.54 22.74
CA ILE A 163 -13.48 -4.46 22.50
C ILE A 163 -14.08 -3.35 21.62
N TYR A 164 -14.83 -3.71 20.57
CA TYR A 164 -15.39 -2.76 19.61
C TYR A 164 -16.84 -2.32 19.91
N GLY A 165 -17.49 -2.91 20.92
CA GLY A 165 -18.85 -2.58 21.39
C GLY A 165 -19.99 -3.19 20.55
N LEU A 166 -21.23 -3.12 21.06
CA LEU A 166 -22.45 -3.68 20.43
C LEU A 166 -22.78 -3.12 19.04
N GLY A 167 -22.22 -1.96 18.66
CA GLY A 167 -22.27 -1.46 17.28
C GLY A 167 -21.65 -2.45 16.30
N ALA A 168 -20.57 -3.13 16.71
CA ALA A 168 -19.94 -4.23 15.99
C ALA A 168 -20.84 -5.46 15.86
N TYR A 169 -21.91 -5.59 16.63
CA TYR A 169 -22.94 -6.64 16.48
C TYR A 169 -23.99 -6.28 15.43
N ARG A 170 -24.11 -5.05 14.93
CA ARG A 170 -24.71 -4.85 13.60
C ARG A 170 -23.67 -5.10 12.52
N SER A 171 -22.40 -4.86 12.86
CA SER A 171 -21.27 -5.05 11.98
C SER A 171 -20.80 -6.51 11.84
N HIS A 172 -21.17 -7.47 12.69
CA HIS A 172 -20.72 -8.87 12.59
C HIS A 172 -21.23 -9.53 11.30
N LEU A 173 -22.41 -9.12 10.85
CA LEU A 173 -23.01 -9.48 9.57
C LEU A 173 -22.48 -8.62 8.41
N VAL A 174 -21.82 -7.49 8.69
CA VAL A 174 -21.27 -6.51 7.72
C VAL A 174 -19.74 -6.64 7.53
N LEU A 175 -19.00 -7.22 8.50
CA LEU A 175 -17.53 -7.31 8.57
C LEU A 175 -16.98 -8.70 8.21
N GLY A 176 -17.84 -9.70 7.96
CA GLY A 176 -17.45 -10.99 7.37
C GLY A 176 -16.64 -11.94 8.27
N SER A 177 -15.90 -12.85 7.64
CA SER A 177 -15.12 -13.94 8.27
C SER A 177 -14.03 -13.51 9.26
N ILE A 178 -13.76 -12.21 9.38
CA ILE A 178 -12.73 -11.63 10.27
C ILE A 178 -13.16 -11.72 11.75
N PHE A 179 -14.47 -11.81 12.02
CA PHE A 179 -15.01 -11.84 13.39
C PHE A 179 -15.55 -13.21 13.80
N VAL A 180 -15.18 -14.29 13.11
CA VAL A 180 -15.63 -15.65 13.47
C VAL A 180 -14.49 -16.52 13.98
N ILE A 181 -14.80 -17.35 14.96
CA ILE A 181 -13.92 -18.37 15.53
C ILE A 181 -14.57 -19.76 15.42
N PRO A 182 -13.78 -20.83 15.36
CA PRO A 182 -14.26 -22.21 15.54
C PRO A 182 -15.18 -22.38 16.75
N VAL A 183 -16.27 -23.13 16.58
CA VAL A 183 -17.23 -23.47 17.65
C VAL A 183 -17.45 -24.98 17.69
N GLY A 184 -17.38 -25.55 18.90
CA GLY A 184 -17.64 -26.96 19.19
C GLY A 184 -16.39 -27.84 19.19
N SER A 185 -16.52 -29.03 19.79
CA SER A 185 -15.41 -29.95 20.01
C SER A 185 -14.92 -30.68 18.74
N GLY A 186 -15.69 -30.66 17.65
CA GLY A 186 -15.36 -31.35 16.40
C GLY A 186 -14.06 -30.88 15.73
N TRP A 187 -13.65 -29.62 15.94
CA TRP A 187 -12.41 -29.09 15.38
C TRP A 187 -11.19 -29.82 15.92
N GLY A 188 -11.08 -29.89 17.25
CA GLY A 188 -9.96 -30.55 17.91
C GLY A 188 -9.93 -32.05 17.60
N GLU A 189 -11.09 -32.71 17.62
CA GLU A 189 -11.20 -34.15 17.36
C GLU A 189 -10.79 -34.53 15.93
N LEU A 190 -11.14 -33.72 14.93
CA LEU A 190 -10.76 -33.98 13.53
C LEU A 190 -9.26 -33.71 13.27
N ILE A 191 -8.70 -32.68 13.91
CA ILE A 191 -7.24 -32.42 13.89
C ILE A 191 -6.48 -33.58 14.53
N GLN A 192 -6.92 -34.05 15.70
CA GLN A 192 -6.33 -35.19 16.38
C GLN A 192 -6.44 -36.48 15.58
N PHE A 193 -7.59 -36.72 14.93
CA PHE A 193 -7.74 -37.83 13.99
C PHE A 193 -6.73 -37.75 12.83
N THR A 194 -6.56 -36.56 12.23
CA THR A 194 -5.61 -36.32 11.13
C THR A 194 -4.19 -36.64 11.58
N TYR A 195 -3.80 -36.17 12.77
CA TYR A 195 -2.48 -36.43 13.35
C TYR A 195 -2.24 -37.91 13.68
N ARG A 196 -3.22 -38.61 14.27
CA ARG A 196 -3.09 -40.06 14.56
C ARG A 196 -2.93 -40.92 13.30
N ASN A 197 -3.47 -40.46 12.18
CA ASN A 197 -3.48 -41.18 10.91
C ASN A 197 -2.61 -40.48 9.85
N LEU A 198 -1.61 -39.71 10.29
CA LEU A 198 -0.90 -38.77 9.45
C LEU A 198 -0.33 -39.44 8.20
N ASP A 199 0.20 -40.67 8.30
CA ASP A 199 0.75 -41.46 7.19
C ASP A 199 -0.20 -41.67 6.01
N PHE A 200 -1.52 -41.63 6.23
CA PHE A 200 -2.53 -41.79 5.18
C PHE A 200 -2.85 -40.50 4.42
N PHE A 201 -2.33 -39.35 4.85
CA PHE A 201 -2.55 -38.04 4.23
C PHE A 201 -1.39 -37.65 3.30
N ASP A 202 -1.71 -37.12 2.13
CA ASP A 202 -0.74 -36.73 1.10
C ASP A 202 -1.08 -35.37 0.44
N LEU A 203 -0.41 -35.03 -0.66
CA LEU A 203 -0.60 -33.77 -1.38
C LEU A 203 -2.03 -33.56 -1.91
N ASN A 204 -2.82 -34.62 -2.09
CA ASN A 204 -4.22 -34.50 -2.53
C ASN A 204 -5.13 -33.96 -1.41
N ASP A 205 -4.69 -34.05 -0.15
CA ASP A 205 -5.47 -33.61 1.01
C ASP A 205 -5.10 -32.19 1.45
N THR A 206 -4.11 -31.55 0.81
CA THR A 206 -3.52 -30.27 1.20
C THR A 206 -4.56 -29.17 1.42
N ASP A 207 -5.46 -28.92 0.48
CA ASP A 207 -6.45 -27.84 0.61
C ASP A 207 -7.44 -28.09 1.74
N THR A 208 -7.84 -29.36 1.95
CA THR A 208 -8.77 -29.72 3.02
C THR A 208 -8.12 -29.51 4.38
N VAL A 209 -6.89 -30.01 4.56
CA VAL A 209 -6.17 -29.88 5.83
C VAL A 209 -5.82 -28.42 6.10
N LEU A 210 -5.31 -27.69 5.11
CA LEU A 210 -4.97 -26.28 5.25
C LEU A 210 -6.20 -25.44 5.63
N GLY A 211 -7.37 -25.73 5.04
CA GLY A 211 -8.63 -25.06 5.39
C GLY A 211 -9.01 -25.20 6.86
N ILE A 212 -8.96 -26.43 7.39
CA ILE A 212 -9.22 -26.69 8.81
C ILE A 212 -8.22 -25.92 9.70
N LEU A 213 -6.93 -26.01 9.39
CA LEU A 213 -5.88 -25.41 10.21
C LEU A 213 -5.91 -23.88 10.18
N LYS A 214 -6.21 -23.26 9.04
CA LYS A 214 -6.33 -21.80 8.91
C LYS A 214 -7.47 -21.24 9.75
N ASP A 215 -8.62 -21.90 9.71
CA ASP A 215 -9.78 -21.52 10.51
C ASP A 215 -9.54 -21.78 12.00
N TRP A 216 -8.93 -22.91 12.35
CA TRP A 216 -8.51 -23.21 13.71
C TRP A 216 -7.51 -22.17 14.25
N ALA A 217 -6.57 -21.72 13.43
CA ALA A 217 -5.55 -20.74 13.80
C ALA A 217 -6.12 -19.35 14.15
N GLN A 218 -7.42 -19.10 13.92
CA GLN A 218 -8.11 -17.90 14.44
C GLN A 218 -8.33 -17.95 15.96
N LEU A 219 -8.24 -19.13 16.58
CA LEU A 219 -8.23 -19.28 18.05
C LEU A 219 -6.89 -18.89 18.68
N VAL A 220 -5.83 -18.84 17.86
CA VAL A 220 -4.47 -18.54 18.32
C VAL A 220 -4.24 -17.03 18.25
N GLY A 221 -3.93 -16.44 19.39
CA GLY A 221 -3.60 -15.03 19.51
C GLY A 221 -2.78 -14.74 20.77
N PRO A 222 -2.24 -13.52 20.90
CA PRO A 222 -1.26 -13.18 21.94
C PRO A 222 -1.78 -13.36 23.37
N THR A 223 -3.10 -13.27 23.58
CA THR A 223 -3.75 -13.38 24.89
C THR A 223 -4.52 -14.69 25.08
N MET A 224 -4.48 -15.60 24.10
CA MET A 224 -5.27 -16.84 24.11
C MET A 224 -4.39 -18.03 24.53
N PRO A 225 -4.85 -18.90 25.44
CA PRO A 225 -4.11 -20.09 25.81
C PRO A 225 -3.98 -21.05 24.63
N ILE A 226 -2.82 -21.70 24.53
CA ILE A 226 -2.54 -22.73 23.53
C ILE A 226 -3.54 -23.87 23.73
N SER A 227 -4.24 -24.26 22.66
CA SER A 227 -5.18 -25.37 22.74
C SER A 227 -4.43 -26.72 22.78
N PRO A 228 -5.04 -27.77 23.37
CA PRO A 228 -4.43 -29.11 23.47
C PRO A 228 -3.98 -29.71 22.13
N GLU A 229 -4.58 -29.28 21.02
CA GLU A 229 -4.33 -29.79 19.68
C GLU A 229 -3.16 -29.11 18.98
N SER A 230 -2.59 -28.04 19.56
CA SER A 230 -1.51 -27.27 18.92
C SER A 230 -0.29 -28.13 18.57
N ALA A 231 0.06 -29.11 19.40
CA ALA A 231 1.15 -30.05 19.10
C ALA A 231 0.85 -30.90 17.85
N ALA A 232 -0.40 -31.36 17.70
CA ALA A 232 -0.84 -32.08 16.51
C ALA A 232 -0.81 -31.19 15.27
N VAL A 233 -1.29 -29.93 15.40
CA VAL A 233 -1.24 -28.94 14.31
C VAL A 233 0.18 -28.69 13.84
N ALA A 234 1.13 -28.52 14.76
CA ALA A 234 2.53 -28.27 14.40
C ALA A 234 3.14 -29.43 13.60
N GLN A 235 2.89 -30.68 14.02
CA GLN A 235 3.37 -31.87 13.29
C GLN A 235 2.71 -32.02 11.91
N ILE A 236 1.42 -31.69 11.78
CA ILE A 236 0.76 -31.64 10.48
C ILE A 236 1.41 -30.58 9.58
N CYS A 237 1.66 -29.38 10.09
CA CYS A 237 2.30 -28.30 9.33
C CYS A 237 3.71 -28.70 8.85
N LEU A 238 4.51 -29.32 9.72
CA LEU A 238 5.85 -29.81 9.37
C LEU A 238 5.80 -30.87 8.25
N LYS A 239 4.86 -31.81 8.33
CA LYS A 239 4.66 -32.79 7.25
C LYS A 239 4.33 -32.12 5.93
N TYR A 240 3.34 -31.23 5.90
CA TYR A 240 2.92 -30.59 4.65
C TYR A 240 3.97 -29.63 4.11
N TRP A 241 4.70 -28.93 4.98
CA TRP A 241 5.88 -28.16 4.57
C TRP A 241 6.90 -29.05 3.84
N GLY A 242 7.21 -30.23 4.39
CA GLY A 242 8.11 -31.19 3.76
C GLY A 242 7.61 -31.71 2.41
N LEU A 243 6.31 -32.00 2.29
CA LEU A 243 5.70 -32.46 1.03
C LEU A 243 5.67 -31.35 -0.04
N LEU A 244 5.29 -30.13 0.34
CA LEU A 244 5.12 -29.00 -0.59
C LEU A 244 6.44 -28.36 -0.99
N SER A 245 7.48 -28.47 -0.16
CA SER A 245 8.82 -27.96 -0.45
C SER A 245 9.72 -28.99 -1.14
N ALA A 246 9.16 -30.10 -1.61
CA ALA A 246 9.91 -31.12 -2.34
C ALA A 246 10.27 -30.64 -3.77
N PRO A 247 11.42 -31.05 -4.34
CA PRO A 247 11.80 -30.68 -5.69
C PRO A 247 10.70 -31.02 -6.72
N ASN A 248 10.43 -30.11 -7.64
CA ASN A 248 9.40 -30.22 -8.68
C ASN A 248 7.93 -30.18 -8.20
N VAL A 249 7.67 -29.79 -6.95
CA VAL A 249 6.31 -29.51 -6.47
C VAL A 249 6.03 -28.01 -6.58
N TYR A 250 4.97 -27.66 -7.32
CA TYR A 250 4.49 -26.28 -7.37
C TYR A 250 3.46 -26.04 -6.26
N ALA A 251 3.90 -25.45 -5.15
CA ALA A 251 3.08 -25.29 -3.95
C ALA A 251 2.08 -24.12 -4.00
N ALA A 252 2.11 -23.26 -5.04
CA ALA A 252 1.22 -22.10 -5.17
C ALA A 252 1.08 -21.24 -3.88
N ARG A 253 2.18 -21.09 -3.12
CA ARG A 253 2.27 -20.44 -1.78
C ARG A 253 1.57 -21.17 -0.61
N GLN A 254 0.99 -22.35 -0.80
CA GLN A 254 0.40 -23.14 0.30
C GLN A 254 1.45 -23.54 1.35
N ASP A 255 2.68 -23.80 0.92
CA ASP A 255 3.86 -24.01 1.77
C ASP A 255 4.06 -22.87 2.78
N GLN A 256 3.98 -21.62 2.30
CA GLN A 256 4.08 -20.43 3.14
C GLN A 256 2.95 -20.36 4.17
N GLU A 257 1.75 -20.81 3.82
CA GLU A 257 0.59 -20.77 4.72
C GLU A 257 0.70 -21.78 5.86
N PHE A 258 1.19 -22.99 5.60
CA PHE A 258 1.52 -23.94 6.68
C PHE A 258 2.64 -23.40 7.57
N LEU A 259 3.65 -22.76 6.98
CA LEU A 259 4.75 -22.16 7.73
C LEU A 259 4.25 -21.03 8.67
N LYS A 260 3.38 -20.15 8.17
CA LYS A 260 2.74 -19.10 9.00
C LYS A 260 1.93 -19.66 10.16
N ILE A 261 1.18 -20.75 9.94
CA ILE A 261 0.43 -21.41 11.02
C ILE A 261 1.40 -22.00 12.04
N LEU A 262 2.46 -22.69 11.59
CA LEU A 262 3.49 -23.25 12.46
C LEU A 262 4.15 -22.15 13.32
N PHE A 263 4.50 -21.02 12.71
CA PHE A 263 5.16 -19.88 13.37
C PHE A 263 4.23 -19.08 14.30
N LYS A 264 2.91 -19.30 14.26
CA LYS A 264 1.98 -18.81 15.29
C LYS A 264 2.02 -19.63 16.59
N ILE A 265 2.52 -20.86 16.53
CA ILE A 265 2.58 -21.80 17.67
C ILE A 265 3.96 -22.46 17.85
N PRO A 266 5.09 -21.72 17.77
CA PRO A 266 6.42 -22.33 17.81
C PRO A 266 6.69 -23.11 19.11
N GLN A 267 6.08 -22.70 20.22
CA GLN A 267 6.15 -23.37 21.51
C GLN A 267 5.50 -24.77 21.53
N ALA A 268 4.63 -25.09 20.57
CA ALA A 268 4.02 -26.42 20.44
C ALA A 268 4.96 -27.47 19.82
N ALA A 269 5.99 -27.04 19.09
CA ALA A 269 7.01 -27.90 18.46
C ALA A 269 8.39 -27.23 18.43
N ARG A 270 8.83 -26.71 19.59
CA ARG A 270 10.01 -25.83 19.71
C ARG A 270 11.25 -26.36 18.99
N ASN A 271 11.62 -27.62 19.25
CA ASN A 271 12.83 -28.22 18.69
C ASN A 271 12.76 -28.39 17.17
N ASP A 272 11.59 -28.76 16.63
CA ASP A 272 11.41 -28.96 15.19
C ASP A 272 11.42 -27.62 14.44
N VAL A 273 10.80 -26.59 15.02
CA VAL A 273 10.81 -25.22 14.46
C VAL A 273 12.23 -24.65 14.45
N GLU A 274 12.97 -24.81 15.54
CA GLU A 274 14.37 -24.39 15.61
C GLU A 274 15.23 -25.12 14.58
N ALA A 275 15.09 -26.45 14.46
CA ALA A 275 15.81 -27.24 13.47
C ALA A 275 15.49 -26.80 12.03
N LEU A 276 14.21 -26.49 11.75
CA LEU A 276 13.78 -25.99 10.44
C LEU A 276 14.45 -24.66 10.09
N ILE A 277 14.44 -23.69 10.99
CA ILE A 277 15.05 -22.36 10.76
C ILE A 277 16.57 -22.49 10.61
N ARG A 278 17.23 -23.28 11.47
CA ARG A 278 18.69 -23.51 11.38
C ARG A 278 19.09 -24.19 10.07
N SER A 279 18.26 -25.09 9.54
CA SER A 279 18.52 -25.71 8.23
C SER A 279 18.49 -24.69 7.09
N ALA A 280 17.64 -23.66 7.18
CA ALA A 280 17.57 -22.59 6.19
C ALA A 280 18.78 -21.65 6.26
N LEU A 281 19.30 -21.37 7.45
CA LEU A 281 20.53 -20.59 7.64
C LEU A 281 21.78 -21.31 7.12
N ALA A 282 21.83 -22.64 7.25
CA ALA A 282 22.98 -23.44 6.86
C ALA A 282 23.03 -23.79 5.36
N ALA A 283 22.04 -23.41 4.56
CA ALA A 283 22.00 -23.71 3.14
C ALA A 283 23.12 -22.98 2.37
N GLU A 284 23.83 -23.69 1.47
CA GLU A 284 24.91 -23.10 0.65
C GLU A 284 24.42 -21.90 -0.16
N GLU A 285 23.16 -21.93 -0.60
CA GLU A 285 22.48 -20.79 -1.19
C GLU A 285 21.33 -20.34 -0.27
N ILE A 286 21.60 -19.41 0.65
CA ILE A 286 20.57 -18.72 1.44
C ILE A 286 19.46 -18.13 0.53
N ARG A 287 19.82 -17.84 -0.73
CA ARG A 287 18.95 -17.29 -1.79
C ARG A 287 18.04 -18.33 -2.45
N GLU A 288 18.17 -19.63 -2.17
CA GLU A 288 17.22 -20.64 -2.63
C GLU A 288 15.82 -20.30 -2.10
N TYR A 289 14.80 -20.38 -2.95
CA TYR A 289 13.42 -19.96 -2.63
C TYR A 289 12.94 -20.49 -1.26
N ARG A 290 13.27 -21.76 -0.93
CA ARG A 290 12.85 -22.41 0.32
C ARG A 290 13.51 -21.79 1.56
N SER A 291 14.83 -21.63 1.55
CA SER A 291 15.58 -21.04 2.65
C SER A 291 15.18 -19.58 2.84
N ARG A 292 15.14 -18.82 1.74
CA ARG A 292 14.71 -17.42 1.76
C ARG A 292 13.31 -17.25 2.34
N THR A 293 12.35 -18.07 1.89
CA THR A 293 10.96 -18.03 2.38
C THR A 293 10.91 -18.25 3.90
N ILE A 294 11.68 -19.19 4.45
CA ILE A 294 11.72 -19.41 5.90
C ILE A 294 12.25 -18.16 6.62
N LEU A 295 13.40 -17.64 6.19
CA LEU A 295 14.08 -16.53 6.86
C LEU A 295 13.28 -15.21 6.77
N GLU A 296 12.64 -14.94 5.64
CA GLU A 296 11.72 -13.81 5.47
C GLU A 296 10.55 -13.90 6.46
N GLN A 297 9.90 -15.07 6.60
CA GLN A 297 8.78 -15.22 7.55
C GLN A 297 9.21 -15.10 9.03
N VAL A 298 10.48 -15.37 9.35
CA VAL A 298 11.03 -15.20 10.72
C VAL A 298 11.22 -13.72 11.07
N THR A 299 11.41 -12.84 10.08
CA THR A 299 11.70 -11.41 10.31
C THR A 299 10.55 -10.47 9.92
N LYS A 300 9.48 -11.01 9.33
CA LYS A 300 8.30 -10.24 8.93
C LYS A 300 7.38 -9.94 10.12
N SER A 301 6.99 -8.67 10.27
CA SER A 301 6.35 -8.11 11.47
C SER A 301 5.24 -8.95 12.12
N LEU A 302 4.06 -9.04 11.53
CA LEU A 302 2.92 -9.69 12.20
C LEU A 302 3.10 -11.20 12.36
N GLU A 303 3.78 -11.83 11.39
CA GLU A 303 3.94 -13.27 11.35
C GLU A 303 5.02 -13.78 12.33
N CYS A 304 6.00 -12.94 12.70
CA CYS A 304 7.08 -13.34 13.60
C CYS A 304 6.79 -13.13 15.09
N GLN A 305 5.63 -12.58 15.48
CA GLN A 305 5.36 -12.21 16.87
C GLN A 305 5.60 -13.35 17.88
N ALA A 306 5.04 -14.54 17.63
CA ALA A 306 5.19 -15.68 18.55
C ALA A 306 6.62 -16.26 18.54
N LEU A 307 7.34 -16.15 17.42
CA LEU A 307 8.77 -16.48 17.36
C LEU A 307 9.59 -15.50 18.20
N CYS A 308 9.27 -14.21 18.16
CA CYS A 308 9.92 -13.21 19.00
C CYS A 308 9.69 -13.48 20.48
N GLU A 309 8.51 -13.96 20.87
CA GLU A 309 8.22 -14.32 22.26
C GLU A 309 8.96 -15.59 22.72
N HIS A 310 9.02 -16.64 21.88
CA HIS A 310 9.47 -17.97 22.32
C HIS A 310 10.89 -18.39 21.85
N LEU A 311 11.42 -17.75 20.81
CA LEU A 311 12.72 -18.04 20.17
C LEU A 311 13.48 -16.74 19.79
N PRO A 312 13.63 -15.75 20.71
CA PRO A 312 14.13 -14.43 20.36
C PRO A 312 15.57 -14.42 19.84
N GLU A 313 16.46 -15.24 20.40
CA GLU A 313 17.87 -15.30 19.97
C GLU A 313 17.99 -15.80 18.52
N LEU A 314 17.16 -16.76 18.13
CA LEU A 314 17.14 -17.31 16.79
C LEU A 314 16.60 -16.29 15.77
N VAL A 315 15.57 -15.50 16.13
CA VAL A 315 15.08 -14.41 15.29
C VAL A 315 16.19 -13.38 15.04
N ILE A 316 16.93 -13.02 16.08
CA ILE A 316 18.07 -12.08 15.98
C ILE A 316 19.21 -12.67 15.13
N GLU A 317 19.52 -13.95 15.28
CA GLU A 317 20.49 -14.67 14.44
C GLU A 317 20.08 -14.58 12.96
N VAL A 318 18.82 -14.90 12.64
CA VAL A 318 18.30 -14.82 11.28
C VAL A 318 18.41 -13.41 10.71
N ALA A 319 17.99 -12.39 11.46
CA ALA A 319 18.08 -11.00 11.01
C ALA A 319 19.52 -10.60 10.68
N ARG A 320 20.50 -11.01 11.50
CA ARG A 320 21.92 -10.66 11.27
C ARG A 320 22.51 -11.31 10.04
N GLU A 321 22.21 -12.59 9.81
CA GLU A 321 22.80 -13.33 8.68
C GLU A 321 22.09 -13.01 7.36
N SER A 322 20.77 -12.80 7.38
CA SER A 322 19.99 -12.55 6.14
C SER A 322 20.08 -11.12 5.61
N TRP A 323 20.36 -10.11 6.45
CA TRP A 323 20.40 -8.71 6.00
C TRP A 323 21.76 -8.25 5.49
N ARG A 324 22.84 -8.98 5.77
CA ARG A 324 24.23 -8.58 5.44
C ARG A 324 24.52 -8.64 3.94
N PHE A 325 25.25 -7.64 3.45
CA PHE A 325 25.80 -7.63 2.09
C PHE A 325 26.97 -8.62 1.93
N GLY A 326 26.93 -9.47 0.89
CA GLY A 326 27.99 -10.43 0.58
C GLY A 326 28.78 -10.10 -0.69
N PRO A 327 29.99 -10.65 -0.89
CA PRO A 327 30.83 -10.39 -2.06
C PRO A 327 30.23 -10.87 -3.41
N ASP A 328 29.24 -11.76 -3.38
CA ASP A 328 28.53 -12.28 -4.57
C ASP A 328 27.24 -11.49 -4.91
N ASP A 329 27.05 -10.27 -4.37
CA ASP A 329 25.93 -9.37 -4.68
C ASP A 329 26.26 -8.31 -5.78
N ASP A 330 27.45 -8.37 -6.39
CA ASP A 330 27.87 -7.52 -7.52
C ASP A 330 27.18 -7.97 -8.83
N ASP A 331 25.91 -7.60 -9.00
CA ASP A 331 25.26 -7.61 -10.30
C ASP A 331 25.73 -6.37 -11.09
N PHE A 332 26.49 -6.60 -12.16
CA PHE A 332 27.22 -5.62 -13.01
C PHE A 332 26.36 -4.57 -13.74
N ASN A 333 25.15 -4.24 -13.28
CA ASN A 333 24.16 -3.49 -14.07
C ASN A 333 23.39 -2.38 -13.35
N SER A 334 23.73 -1.99 -12.12
CA SER A 334 23.12 -0.81 -11.47
C SER A 334 24.15 0.05 -10.73
N ARG A 335 23.86 1.36 -10.63
CA ARG A 335 24.53 2.26 -9.70
C ARG A 335 24.46 1.65 -8.28
N LEU A 336 25.49 1.82 -7.44
CA LEU A 336 25.45 1.37 -6.04
C LEU A 336 24.19 1.94 -5.36
N ASP A 337 23.38 1.04 -4.79
CA ASP A 337 22.18 1.38 -4.03
C ASP A 337 22.56 1.79 -2.60
N LEU A 338 21.73 2.61 -1.96
CA LEU A 338 22.02 3.22 -0.65
C LEU A 338 22.27 2.17 0.44
N GLU A 339 21.54 1.05 0.41
CA GLU A 339 21.62 -0.07 1.35
C GLU A 339 23.03 -0.67 1.44
N GLN A 340 23.70 -0.80 0.29
CA GLN A 340 25.05 -1.33 0.20
C GLN A 340 26.06 -0.42 0.92
N SER A 341 25.81 0.90 0.93
CA SER A 341 26.63 1.86 1.67
C SER A 341 26.54 1.67 3.20
N PHE A 342 25.49 1.02 3.70
CA PHE A 342 25.32 0.66 5.11
C PHE A 342 25.67 -0.81 5.42
N GLY A 343 26.19 -1.55 4.43
CA GLY A 343 26.55 -2.97 4.58
C GLY A 343 25.36 -3.94 4.51
N LEU A 344 24.24 -3.50 3.92
CA LEU A 344 23.01 -4.28 3.78
C LEU A 344 22.82 -4.73 2.33
N THR A 345 22.19 -5.89 2.13
CA THR A 345 21.86 -6.38 0.78
C THR A 345 20.70 -5.59 0.15
N ARG A 346 20.71 -5.42 -1.19
CA ARG A 346 19.70 -4.65 -1.94
C ARG A 346 18.26 -5.15 -1.73
N TYR A 347 18.09 -6.44 -1.45
CA TYR A 347 16.77 -7.05 -1.30
C TYR A 347 16.02 -6.57 -0.06
N VAL A 348 16.75 -6.18 1.00
CA VAL A 348 16.16 -5.70 2.26
C VAL A 348 15.37 -4.39 2.05
N GLN A 349 15.69 -3.61 1.03
CA GLN A 349 15.03 -2.32 0.76
C GLN A 349 13.52 -2.46 0.58
N PHE A 350 13.07 -3.41 -0.24
CA PHE A 350 11.65 -3.52 -0.64
C PHE A 350 10.78 -4.26 0.37
N ASP A 351 11.37 -4.98 1.32
CA ASP A 351 10.63 -5.79 2.29
C ASP A 351 10.05 -4.96 3.44
N TYR A 352 10.67 -3.81 3.75
CA TYR A 352 10.32 -2.99 4.92
C TYR A 352 9.57 -1.69 4.59
N ILE A 353 9.10 -1.52 3.35
CA ILE A 353 8.38 -0.32 2.89
C ILE A 353 6.85 -0.51 3.01
N PRO A 354 6.09 0.49 3.51
CA PRO A 354 6.55 1.75 4.11
C PRO A 354 7.16 1.55 5.50
N PRO A 355 8.13 2.41 5.92
CA PRO A 355 8.72 2.34 7.26
C PRO A 355 7.70 2.56 8.37
N SER A 356 7.76 1.74 9.42
CA SER A 356 6.90 1.88 10.61
C SER A 356 7.53 1.24 11.83
N SER A 357 7.13 1.68 13.04
CA SER A 357 7.51 0.99 14.27
C SER A 357 6.93 -0.43 14.37
N LEU A 358 5.90 -0.75 13.57
CA LEU A 358 5.25 -2.06 13.53
C LEU A 358 5.84 -2.98 12.45
N GLN A 359 6.88 -2.53 11.73
CA GLN A 359 7.56 -3.26 10.68
C GLN A 359 8.78 -4.02 11.28
N GLY A 360 9.08 -5.19 10.73
CA GLY A 360 10.11 -6.11 11.26
C GLY A 360 9.85 -6.69 12.65
N PRO A 361 10.85 -7.40 13.23
CA PRO A 361 10.69 -8.12 14.49
C PRO A 361 10.82 -7.22 15.73
N PHE A 362 11.27 -5.96 15.55
CA PHE A 362 11.74 -5.10 16.63
C PHE A 362 10.70 -4.83 17.72
N ALA A 363 9.47 -4.43 17.35
CA ALA A 363 8.42 -4.12 18.32
C ALA A 363 8.00 -5.36 19.14
N PHE A 364 7.93 -6.53 18.51
CA PHE A 364 7.54 -7.78 19.18
C PHE A 364 8.65 -8.30 20.10
N LEU A 365 9.90 -8.18 19.66
CA LEU A 365 11.07 -8.47 20.48
C LEU A 365 11.15 -7.52 21.69
N LEU A 366 10.97 -6.21 21.49
CA LEU A 366 10.95 -5.22 22.58
C LEU A 366 9.82 -5.46 23.58
N ALA A 367 8.66 -5.94 23.12
CA ALA A 367 7.52 -6.23 23.99
C ALA A 367 7.77 -7.41 24.96
N HIS A 368 8.57 -8.40 24.57
CA HIS A 368 8.79 -9.63 25.36
C HIS A 368 10.21 -9.77 25.92
N HIS A 369 11.22 -9.33 25.19
CA HIS A 369 12.66 -9.48 25.50
C HIS A 369 13.43 -8.16 25.32
N PRO A 370 13.07 -7.08 26.05
CA PRO A 370 13.59 -5.75 25.80
C PRO A 370 15.12 -5.66 25.88
N ALA A 371 15.75 -6.21 26.91
CA ALA A 371 17.21 -6.14 27.09
C ALA A 371 17.98 -6.75 25.90
N LEU A 372 17.62 -7.97 25.50
CA LEU A 372 18.22 -8.67 24.37
C LEU A 372 18.03 -7.88 23.05
N THR A 373 16.86 -7.26 22.89
CA THR A 373 16.51 -6.52 21.67
C THR A 373 17.26 -5.20 21.57
N ILE A 374 17.42 -4.50 22.69
CA ILE A 374 18.17 -3.25 22.78
C ILE A 374 19.64 -3.50 22.40
N GLU A 375 20.27 -4.56 22.93
CA GLU A 375 21.63 -4.96 22.55
C GLU A 375 21.73 -5.20 21.03
N PHE A 376 20.75 -5.92 20.47
CA PHE A 376 20.70 -6.19 19.03
C PHE A 376 20.59 -4.92 18.19
N ILE A 377 19.64 -4.03 18.49
CA ILE A 377 19.44 -2.78 17.74
C ILE A 377 20.71 -1.92 17.81
N VAL A 378 21.29 -1.75 19.00
CA VAL A 378 22.51 -0.94 19.16
C VAL A 378 23.67 -1.54 18.38
N ARG A 379 23.87 -2.86 18.43
CA ARG A 379 24.93 -3.53 17.66
C ARG A 379 24.73 -3.36 16.16
N LEU A 380 23.51 -3.59 15.66
CA LEU A 380 23.18 -3.43 14.25
C LEU A 380 23.48 -2.01 13.75
N LEU A 381 23.00 -0.99 14.47
CA LEU A 381 23.21 0.41 14.10
C LEU A 381 24.68 0.83 14.18
N ASN A 382 25.45 0.26 15.12
CA ASN A 382 26.90 0.49 15.19
C ASN A 382 27.63 -0.09 13.97
N GLU A 383 27.35 -1.34 13.60
CA GLU A 383 27.96 -2.00 12.45
C GLU A 383 27.63 -1.27 11.13
N CYS A 384 26.36 -0.88 10.95
CA CYS A 384 25.93 -0.13 9.77
C CYS A 384 26.52 1.29 9.69
N ALA A 385 26.61 2.00 10.83
CA ALA A 385 27.22 3.33 10.86
C ALA A 385 28.72 3.29 10.56
N GLU A 386 29.44 2.25 10.98
CA GLU A 386 30.85 2.03 10.62
C GLU A 386 31.02 1.80 9.12
N THR A 387 30.14 1.02 8.49
CA THR A 387 30.18 0.80 7.04
C THR A 387 29.86 2.09 6.28
N TYR A 388 28.83 2.81 6.71
CA TYR A 388 28.44 4.11 6.17
C TYR A 388 29.58 5.13 6.22
N ALA A 389 30.31 5.21 7.34
CA ALA A 389 31.45 6.11 7.49
C ALA A 389 32.63 5.80 6.55
N ASN A 390 32.71 4.58 6.01
CA ASN A 390 33.74 4.16 5.07
C ASN A 390 33.24 4.11 3.60
N SER A 391 32.00 4.53 3.35
CA SER A 391 31.39 4.57 2.01
C SER A 391 31.69 5.89 1.26
N GLU A 392 31.13 6.06 0.07
CA GLU A 392 31.18 7.33 -0.68
C GLU A 392 30.57 8.53 0.11
N PHE A 393 29.72 8.26 1.10
CA PHE A 393 29.11 9.26 2.00
C PHE A 393 29.95 9.56 3.26
N GLY A 394 31.19 9.06 3.35
CA GLY A 394 32.06 9.29 4.50
C GLY A 394 32.38 10.78 4.76
N ASN A 395 32.22 11.64 3.75
CA ASN A 395 32.34 13.10 3.89
C ASN A 395 31.22 13.75 4.73
N GLU A 396 30.08 13.08 4.90
CA GLU A 396 28.98 13.55 5.77
C GLU A 396 29.24 13.27 7.26
N VAL A 397 30.27 12.48 7.58
CA VAL A 397 30.49 11.94 8.93
C VAL A 397 31.43 12.81 9.76
N VAL A 398 31.02 13.03 11.01
CA VAL A 398 31.81 13.62 12.09
C VAL A 398 32.05 12.55 13.16
N LYS A 399 33.27 12.48 13.69
CA LYS A 399 33.63 11.61 14.81
C LYS A 399 33.72 12.43 16.09
N ILE A 400 32.89 12.10 17.07
CA ILE A 400 32.81 12.80 18.36
C ILE A 400 33.40 11.92 19.46
N GLU A 401 34.21 12.49 20.34
CA GLU A 401 34.69 11.81 21.54
C GLU A 401 33.73 12.05 22.71
N ILE A 402 33.04 11.00 23.15
CA ILE A 402 32.09 11.05 24.27
C ILE A 402 32.73 10.37 25.48
N PRO A 403 32.77 11.03 26.66
CA PRO A 403 33.20 10.39 27.89
C PRO A 403 32.37 9.14 28.20
N ASN A 404 33.02 8.05 28.56
CA ASN A 404 32.37 6.83 29.02
C ASN A 404 33.06 6.30 30.28
N GLU A 405 32.50 5.25 30.89
CA GLU A 405 33.08 4.66 32.11
C GLU A 405 34.53 4.13 31.93
N SER A 406 34.98 3.93 30.68
CA SER A 406 36.32 3.44 30.32
C SER A 406 37.28 4.55 29.84
N GLY A 407 36.87 5.83 29.89
CA GLY A 407 37.64 6.96 29.38
C GLY A 407 36.84 7.79 28.37
N ALA A 408 37.16 7.65 27.08
CA ALA A 408 36.44 8.28 25.98
C ALA A 408 36.22 7.25 24.87
N ARG A 409 35.11 7.39 24.14
CA ARG A 409 34.79 6.59 22.97
C ARG A 409 34.47 7.48 21.78
N THR A 410 34.89 7.03 20.62
CA THR A 410 34.52 7.65 19.34
C THR A 410 33.11 7.23 18.94
N VAL A 411 32.27 8.21 18.62
CA VAL A 411 30.91 8.03 18.12
C VAL A 411 30.78 8.66 16.74
N ILE A 412 30.22 7.89 15.81
CA ILE A 412 29.98 8.27 14.41
C ILE A 412 28.69 9.07 14.36
N GLY A 413 28.79 10.31 13.90
CA GLY A 413 27.69 11.24 13.81
C GLY A 413 27.52 11.85 12.43
N SER A 414 26.28 11.98 11.99
CA SER A 414 25.91 12.79 10.83
C SER A 414 24.46 13.24 11.00
N ALA A 415 24.06 14.25 10.24
CA ALA A 415 22.67 14.70 10.19
C ALA A 415 21.73 13.54 9.78
N ARG A 416 22.14 12.76 8.76
CA ARG A 416 21.41 11.56 8.28
C ARG A 416 21.19 10.53 9.38
N LEU A 417 22.23 10.22 10.18
CA LEU A 417 22.11 9.30 11.30
C LEU A 417 21.17 9.84 12.40
N TRP A 418 21.24 11.14 12.71
CA TRP A 418 20.39 11.76 13.74
C TRP A 418 18.90 11.75 13.38
N TYR A 419 18.55 11.93 12.10
CA TYR A 419 17.15 12.06 11.67
C TYR A 419 16.51 10.73 11.23
N MET A 420 17.30 9.65 11.16
CA MET A 420 16.88 8.36 10.62
C MET A 420 15.62 7.78 11.30
N TYR A 421 15.50 7.92 12.63
CA TYR A 421 14.32 7.45 13.36
C TYR A 421 13.01 8.17 12.98
N ARG A 422 13.10 9.29 12.25
CA ARG A 422 11.96 10.05 11.71
C ARG A 422 11.72 9.83 10.22
N GLY A 423 12.64 9.16 9.50
CA GLY A 423 12.55 9.01 8.04
C GLY A 423 12.68 10.33 7.28
N MET A 424 13.46 11.29 7.80
CA MET A 424 13.61 12.64 7.22
C MET A 424 14.81 12.77 6.27
N ALA A 425 15.62 11.72 6.14
CA ALA A 425 16.73 11.65 5.22
C ALA A 425 16.74 10.24 4.60
N PRO A 426 17.16 10.07 3.33
CA PRO A 426 17.26 8.74 2.73
C PRO A 426 18.15 7.83 3.57
N ALA A 427 17.62 6.69 4.00
CA ALA A 427 18.32 5.68 4.79
C ALA A 427 17.70 4.28 4.55
N PRO A 428 18.40 3.19 4.88
CA PRO A 428 17.83 1.85 4.77
C PRO A 428 16.60 1.66 5.67
N THR A 429 15.47 1.30 5.08
CA THR A 429 14.16 1.22 5.74
C THR A 429 14.14 0.31 6.97
N VAL A 430 14.90 -0.79 6.96
CA VAL A 430 15.00 -1.71 8.11
C VAL A 430 15.59 -1.04 9.35
N LEU A 431 16.55 -0.12 9.18
CA LEU A 431 17.19 0.62 10.27
C LEU A 431 16.24 1.69 10.82
N GLU A 432 15.49 2.34 9.94
CA GLU A 432 14.42 3.26 10.32
C GLU A 432 13.38 2.55 11.19
N CYS A 433 12.86 1.39 10.76
CA CYS A 433 11.90 0.59 11.51
C CYS A 433 12.42 0.20 12.90
N GLY A 434 13.68 -0.22 13.01
CA GLY A 434 14.31 -0.56 14.29
C GLY A 434 14.40 0.63 15.25
N LEU A 435 14.82 1.79 14.77
CA LEU A 435 14.88 3.02 15.58
C LEU A 435 13.49 3.54 15.96
N MET A 436 12.53 3.46 15.04
CA MET A 436 11.12 3.84 15.28
C MET A 436 10.46 2.94 16.32
N ALA A 437 10.73 1.63 16.28
CA ALA A 437 10.26 0.68 17.28
C ALA A 437 10.88 0.94 18.67
N LEU A 438 12.18 1.22 18.72
CA LEU A 438 12.88 1.57 19.96
C LEU A 438 12.31 2.86 20.58
N GLU A 439 12.10 3.90 19.76
CA GLU A 439 11.48 5.15 20.21
C GLU A 439 10.07 4.90 20.76
N ALA A 440 9.22 4.24 19.99
CA ALA A 440 7.83 3.97 20.38
C ALA A 440 7.77 3.19 21.71
N TRP A 441 8.65 2.21 21.89
CA TRP A 441 8.75 1.44 23.13
C TRP A 441 9.18 2.30 24.32
N LEU A 442 10.26 3.10 24.19
CA LEU A 442 10.74 3.98 25.27
C LEU A 442 9.68 5.00 25.70
N LEU A 443 8.99 5.60 24.73
CA LEU A 443 7.92 6.56 24.98
C LEU A 443 6.74 5.91 25.69
N GLU A 444 6.35 4.69 25.31
CA GLU A 444 5.26 3.97 25.97
C GLU A 444 5.63 3.54 27.39
N GLN A 445 6.86 3.05 27.64
CA GLN A 445 7.34 2.75 28.99
C GLN A 445 7.30 3.99 29.89
N ALA A 446 7.82 5.13 29.41
CA ALA A 446 7.82 6.38 30.15
C ALA A 446 6.40 6.90 30.41
N LYS A 447 5.49 6.78 29.44
CA LYS A 447 4.07 7.15 29.56
C LYS A 447 3.35 6.33 30.63
N GLN A 448 3.69 5.04 30.75
CA GLN A 448 3.20 4.15 31.80
C GLN A 448 3.84 4.43 33.18
N LYS A 449 4.71 5.45 33.28
CA LYS A 449 5.48 5.82 34.46
C LYS A 449 6.49 4.76 34.91
N ASN A 450 6.90 3.88 34.00
CA ASN A 450 8.04 3.00 34.24
C ASN A 450 9.34 3.82 34.17
N ASP A 451 10.30 3.44 35.00
CA ASP A 451 11.63 4.05 35.02
C ASP A 451 12.50 3.45 33.91
N ILE A 452 12.99 4.28 32.99
CA ILE A 452 13.78 3.83 31.83
C ILE A 452 15.28 4.14 31.97
N ARG A 453 15.74 4.57 33.16
CA ARG A 453 17.12 5.04 33.38
C ARG A 453 18.19 4.00 33.08
N ASP A 454 17.97 2.75 33.47
CA ASP A 454 18.97 1.70 33.24
C ASP A 454 19.16 1.42 31.74
N VAL A 455 18.06 1.34 30.98
CA VAL A 455 18.06 1.21 29.53
C VAL A 455 18.70 2.43 28.86
N PHE A 456 18.37 3.64 29.34
CA PHE A 456 18.95 4.87 28.83
C PHE A 456 20.47 4.87 28.99
N ARG A 457 20.97 4.48 30.17
CA ARG A 457 22.42 4.36 30.43
C ARG A 457 23.05 3.27 29.57
N GLU A 458 22.43 2.11 29.44
CA GLU A 458 22.94 1.02 28.61
C GLU A 458 23.10 1.43 27.15
N ILE A 459 22.05 1.98 26.53
CA ILE A 459 22.09 2.47 25.14
C ILE A 459 23.12 3.58 25.03
N PHE A 460 23.12 4.53 25.98
CA PHE A 460 24.08 5.61 25.98
C PHE A 460 25.48 5.02 25.96
N GLU A 461 25.92 4.20 26.93
CA GLU A 461 27.31 3.69 27.07
C GLU A 461 27.77 2.72 25.96
N THR A 462 26.87 2.02 25.28
CA THR A 462 27.22 1.02 24.24
C THR A 462 27.14 1.54 22.80
N SER A 463 26.44 2.66 22.56
CA SER A 463 26.26 3.21 21.21
C SER A 463 27.54 3.87 20.65
N ARG A 464 27.92 3.50 19.42
CA ARG A 464 28.97 4.13 18.60
C ARG A 464 28.39 4.91 17.42
N SER A 465 27.07 5.02 17.35
CA SER A 465 26.33 5.80 16.36
C SER A 465 25.42 6.80 17.06
N VAL A 466 25.29 8.01 16.49
CA VAL A 466 24.34 9.01 17.00
C VAL A 466 22.87 8.65 16.72
N ALA A 467 22.60 7.65 15.87
CA ALA A 467 21.24 7.27 15.49
C ALA A 467 20.41 6.77 16.69
N THR A 468 20.98 5.92 17.54
CA THR A 468 20.34 5.46 18.79
C THR A 468 20.33 6.54 19.86
N MET A 469 21.31 7.44 19.86
CA MET A 469 21.36 8.57 20.79
C MET A 469 20.29 9.63 20.48
N ALA A 470 19.94 9.82 19.22
CA ALA A 470 18.82 10.67 18.80
C ALA A 470 17.48 10.16 19.35
N VAL A 471 17.31 8.83 19.43
CA VAL A 471 16.13 8.21 20.06
C VAL A 471 16.10 8.48 21.58
N LEU A 472 17.25 8.39 22.26
CA LEU A 472 17.36 8.78 23.67
C LEU A 472 17.02 10.26 23.90
N ALA A 473 17.51 11.14 23.02
CA ALA A 473 17.18 12.56 23.05
C ALA A 473 15.66 12.79 22.89
N SER A 474 15.01 12.09 21.95
CA SER A 474 13.56 12.16 21.77
C SER A 474 12.80 11.76 23.04
N ALA A 475 13.16 10.61 23.64
CA ALA A 475 12.55 10.15 24.88
C ALA A 475 12.75 11.14 26.06
N ALA A 476 13.94 11.75 26.16
CA ALA A 476 14.25 12.74 27.19
C ALA A 476 13.47 14.06 27.01
N VAL A 477 13.26 14.51 25.77
CA VAL A 477 12.44 15.70 25.48
C VAL A 477 10.97 15.46 25.81
N ALA A 478 10.48 14.24 25.56
CA ALA A 478 9.10 13.83 25.82
C ALA A 478 8.81 13.62 27.32
N TYR A 479 9.67 12.88 28.02
CA TYR A 479 9.48 12.46 29.40
C TYR A 479 10.75 12.64 30.25
N PRO A 480 11.18 13.89 30.49
CA PRO A 480 12.43 14.16 31.21
C PRO A 480 12.49 13.53 32.61
N ALA A 481 11.36 13.48 33.31
CA ALA A 481 11.27 12.89 34.64
C ALA A 481 11.52 11.36 34.65
N ALA A 482 11.22 10.66 33.55
CA ALA A 482 11.43 9.21 33.44
C ALA A 482 12.91 8.84 33.20
N VAL A 483 13.71 9.80 32.70
CA VAL A 483 15.17 9.68 32.51
C VAL A 483 15.94 10.26 33.71
N GLY A 484 15.34 11.18 34.46
CA GLY A 484 15.97 11.77 35.64
C GLY A 484 17.31 12.43 35.33
N ASP A 485 18.30 12.24 36.19
CA ASP A 485 19.62 12.87 36.06
C ASP A 485 20.43 12.41 34.84
N ASP A 486 20.10 11.26 34.26
CA ASP A 486 20.83 10.71 33.10
C ASP A 486 20.65 11.58 31.84
N VAL A 487 19.63 12.46 31.82
CA VAL A 487 19.43 13.45 30.75
C VAL A 487 20.64 14.38 30.57
N VAL A 488 21.39 14.63 31.64
CA VAL A 488 22.59 15.47 31.63
C VAL A 488 23.62 14.96 30.63
N LYS A 489 23.75 13.63 30.46
CA LYS A 489 24.71 13.02 29.53
C LYS A 489 24.47 13.44 28.07
N ILE A 490 23.21 13.63 27.68
CA ILE A 490 22.83 14.14 26.35
C ILE A 490 23.11 15.64 26.25
N LEU A 491 22.82 16.39 27.32
CA LEU A 491 22.97 17.85 27.34
C LEU A 491 24.42 18.33 27.38
N GLU A 492 25.37 17.47 27.77
CA GLU A 492 26.81 17.78 27.82
C GLU A 492 27.49 17.81 26.44
N ILE A 493 26.84 17.34 25.38
CA ILE A 493 27.43 17.17 24.05
C ILE A 493 26.92 18.28 23.12
N ARG A 494 27.80 19.19 22.68
CA ARG A 494 27.45 20.37 21.86
C ARG A 494 26.85 19.97 20.51
N GLU A 495 27.41 18.95 19.87
CA GLU A 495 27.05 18.51 18.52
C GLU A 495 25.59 18.02 18.44
N PHE A 496 25.05 17.46 19.53
CA PHE A 496 23.67 16.99 19.59
C PHE A 496 22.66 18.13 19.43
N TYR A 497 22.96 19.32 19.96
CA TYR A 497 22.09 20.48 19.77
C TYR A 497 22.04 20.91 18.31
N GLN A 498 23.18 20.89 17.60
CA GLN A 498 23.23 21.27 16.19
C GLN A 498 22.32 20.38 15.34
N TRP A 499 22.43 19.06 15.50
CA TRP A 499 21.56 18.15 14.76
C TRP A 499 20.11 18.24 15.21
N ASP A 500 19.85 18.35 16.52
CA ASP A 500 18.48 18.45 17.02
C ASP A 500 17.78 19.76 16.63
N PHE A 501 18.50 20.87 16.46
CA PHE A 501 17.97 22.11 15.88
C PHE A 501 17.52 21.90 14.43
N ALA A 502 18.36 21.29 13.62
CA ALA A 502 18.03 20.99 12.22
C ALA A 502 16.85 20.00 12.13
N ARG A 503 16.80 18.97 12.98
CA ARG A 503 15.62 18.08 13.10
C ARG A 503 14.35 18.86 13.49
N SER A 504 14.42 19.68 14.54
CA SER A 504 13.29 20.49 15.02
C SER A 504 12.76 21.44 13.95
N TYR A 505 13.66 22.00 13.15
CA TYR A 505 13.32 22.83 12.02
C TYR A 505 12.59 22.03 10.92
N GLN A 506 13.10 20.84 10.58
CA GLN A 506 12.49 19.96 9.58
C GLN A 506 11.10 19.43 9.98
N GLU A 507 10.83 19.16 11.27
CA GLU A 507 9.48 18.76 11.73
C GLU A 507 8.38 19.76 11.35
N ARG A 508 8.71 21.06 11.19
CA ARG A 508 7.73 22.09 10.79
C ARG A 508 7.27 21.97 9.34
N SER A 509 8.07 21.30 8.51
CA SER A 509 7.81 21.10 7.07
C SER A 509 7.59 19.63 6.72
N ASN A 510 7.60 18.74 7.72
CA ASN A 510 7.40 17.31 7.51
C ASN A 510 5.94 17.06 7.14
N VAL A 511 5.71 16.58 5.91
CA VAL A 511 4.38 16.22 5.41
C VAL A 511 4.17 14.72 5.72
N PRO A 512 3.34 14.34 6.69
CA PRO A 512 3.19 12.95 7.11
C PRO A 512 2.53 12.05 6.04
N ASP A 513 2.14 12.61 4.90
CA ASP A 513 1.28 11.98 3.90
C ASP A 513 1.82 12.15 2.48
N LEU A 514 3.13 11.98 2.29
CA LEU A 514 3.76 12.05 0.97
C LEU A 514 3.14 11.04 -0.02
N ALA A 515 2.76 9.84 0.43
CA ALA A 515 2.09 8.84 -0.39
C ALA A 515 0.71 9.31 -0.88
N ALA A 516 -0.11 9.91 -0.01
CA ALA A 516 -1.40 10.48 -0.43
C ALA A 516 -1.23 11.75 -1.28
N ALA A 517 -0.22 12.59 -0.98
CA ALA A 517 0.14 13.76 -1.78
C ALA A 517 0.60 13.37 -3.19
N LEU A 518 1.20 12.19 -3.36
CA LEU A 518 1.59 11.59 -4.64
C LEU A 518 0.49 10.71 -5.26
N GLY A 519 -0.69 10.61 -4.63
CA GLY A 519 -1.80 9.81 -5.13
C GLY A 519 -1.54 8.29 -5.16
N ILE A 520 -0.61 7.79 -4.34
CA ILE A 520 -0.28 6.36 -4.18
C ILE A 520 -1.20 5.78 -3.08
N PRO A 521 -2.21 4.95 -3.42
CA PRO A 521 -3.14 4.42 -2.42
C PRO A 521 -2.50 3.26 -1.65
N THR A 522 -2.62 3.28 -0.31
CA THR A 522 -2.19 2.18 0.56
C THR A 522 -3.37 1.29 0.97
N GLN A 523 -3.20 -0.04 0.84
CA GLN A 523 -4.25 -1.02 1.14
C GLN A 523 -3.78 -2.09 2.14
N GLY A 524 -4.73 -2.72 2.85
CA GLY A 524 -4.42 -3.80 3.77
C GLY A 524 -3.52 -3.36 4.95
N ILE A 525 -2.38 -4.04 5.11
CA ILE A 525 -1.46 -3.83 6.23
C ILE A 525 -0.70 -2.49 6.12
N GLU A 526 -0.46 -1.99 4.91
CA GLU A 526 0.24 -0.71 4.68
C GLU A 526 -0.50 0.47 5.31
N LYS A 527 -1.84 0.44 5.27
CA LYS A 527 -2.68 1.44 5.93
C LYS A 527 -2.47 1.50 7.45
N ILE A 528 -2.14 0.37 8.08
CA ILE A 528 -1.83 0.30 9.51
C ILE A 528 -0.51 1.02 9.79
N TYR A 529 0.49 0.80 8.94
CA TYR A 529 1.81 1.45 9.03
C TYR A 529 1.70 2.97 8.85
N ASP A 530 1.01 3.44 7.81
CA ASP A 530 0.81 4.88 7.57
C ASP A 530 0.06 5.55 8.72
N SER A 531 -1.00 4.90 9.22
CA SER A 531 -1.79 5.42 10.36
C SER A 531 -0.96 5.51 11.64
N GLU A 532 0.01 4.62 11.81
CA GLU A 532 0.97 4.66 12.91
C GLU A 532 1.95 5.83 12.74
N ARG A 533 2.49 6.04 11.53
CA ARG A 533 3.37 7.18 11.22
C ARG A 533 2.70 8.54 11.40
N LYS A 534 1.43 8.69 10.99
CA LYS A 534 0.64 9.91 11.23
C LYS A 534 0.52 10.23 12.72
N ARG A 535 0.18 9.24 13.55
CA ARG A 535 0.12 9.40 15.01
C ARG A 535 1.47 9.77 15.64
N SER A 536 2.57 9.22 15.12
CA SER A 536 3.92 9.56 15.60
C SER A 536 4.32 11.01 15.27
N ALA A 537 3.90 11.53 14.13
CA ALA A 537 4.14 12.92 13.72
C ALA A 537 3.38 13.94 14.60
N GLU A 538 2.23 13.56 15.15
CA GLU A 538 1.39 14.41 16.00
C GLU A 538 1.84 14.51 17.47
N LEU A 539 2.88 13.76 17.88
CA LEU A 539 3.30 13.70 19.28
C LEU A 539 3.73 15.09 19.80
N PRO A 540 3.33 15.51 21.03
CA PRO A 540 3.54 16.90 21.49
C PRO A 540 5.01 17.35 21.52
N HIS A 541 5.92 16.45 21.89
CA HIS A 541 7.34 16.75 22.02
C HIS A 541 8.04 17.01 20.67
N ARG A 542 7.38 16.69 19.54
CA ARG A 542 7.90 17.00 18.18
C ARG A 542 8.10 18.51 17.96
N LYS A 543 7.33 19.34 18.69
CA LYS A 543 7.43 20.81 18.68
C LYS A 543 8.56 21.38 19.54
N SER A 544 9.26 20.53 20.29
CA SER A 544 10.32 20.89 21.24
C SER A 544 11.69 20.38 20.74
N ASN A 545 12.74 20.71 21.49
CA ASN A 545 14.14 20.37 21.20
C ASN A 545 14.98 20.32 22.50
N LEU A 546 16.27 20.02 22.36
CA LEU A 546 17.22 19.95 23.48
C LEU A 546 17.43 21.29 24.21
N GLU A 547 17.33 22.43 23.50
CA GLU A 547 17.41 23.78 24.12
C GLU A 547 16.26 24.01 25.09
N GLU A 548 15.03 23.77 24.66
CA GLU A 548 13.85 23.92 25.51
C GLU A 548 13.85 22.89 26.66
N LEU A 549 14.35 21.68 26.41
CA LEU A 549 14.56 20.68 27.46
C LEU A 549 15.53 21.19 28.53
N ALA A 550 16.71 21.69 28.14
CA ALA A 550 17.71 22.23 29.08
C ALA A 550 17.14 23.38 29.92
N PHE A 551 16.35 24.26 29.31
CA PHE A 551 15.65 25.33 30.03
C PHE A 551 14.63 24.77 31.04
N ARG A 552 13.73 23.88 30.60
CA ARG A 552 12.67 23.30 31.47
C ARG A 552 13.24 22.56 32.68
N LEU A 553 14.37 21.87 32.52
CA LEU A 553 15.02 21.13 33.60
C LEU A 553 15.54 22.02 34.73
N GLN A 554 15.81 23.30 34.48
CA GLN A 554 16.20 24.26 35.54
C GLN A 554 15.04 24.66 36.48
N LEU A 555 13.82 24.24 36.17
CA LEU A 555 12.65 24.34 37.03
C LEU A 555 12.45 23.07 37.89
N THR A 556 13.39 22.14 37.82
CA THR A 556 13.39 20.86 38.55
C THR A 556 14.62 20.78 39.47
N PRO A 557 14.74 19.75 40.34
CA PRO A 557 15.92 19.54 41.17
C PRO A 557 17.25 19.38 40.40
N ILE A 558 17.22 19.17 39.07
CA ILE A 558 18.40 19.00 38.20
C ILE A 558 19.06 20.36 37.86
N ARG A 559 18.46 21.49 38.25
CA ARG A 559 18.92 22.87 37.96
C ARG A 559 20.43 23.08 38.05
N GLU A 560 21.04 22.76 39.19
CA GLU A 560 22.47 23.02 39.42
C GLU A 560 23.38 22.27 38.44
N LYS A 561 22.98 21.06 38.02
CA LYS A 561 23.70 20.28 37.02
C LYS A 561 23.63 20.95 35.65
N VAL A 562 22.45 21.43 35.25
CA VAL A 562 22.28 22.16 33.98
C VAL A 562 23.08 23.47 33.99
N TRP A 563 23.08 24.22 35.09
CA TRP A 563 23.93 25.40 35.23
C TRP A 563 25.42 25.09 35.06
N THR A 564 25.88 23.98 35.65
CA THR A 564 27.27 23.53 35.47
C THR A 564 27.60 23.25 34.01
N ILE A 565 26.68 22.66 33.25
CA ILE A 565 26.85 22.39 31.81
C ILE A 565 26.93 23.71 31.03
N VAL A 566 25.97 24.62 31.26
CA VAL A 566 25.94 25.93 30.59
C VAL A 566 27.20 26.74 30.90
N ASP A 567 27.64 26.77 32.15
CA ASP A 567 28.85 27.47 32.59
C ASP A 567 30.11 26.86 31.93
N ARG A 568 30.16 25.52 31.79
CA ARG A 568 31.25 24.83 31.08
C ARG A 568 31.28 25.22 29.60
N PHE A 569 30.11 25.22 28.94
CA PHE A 569 30.03 25.63 27.54
C PHE A 569 30.44 27.09 27.35
N LEU A 570 29.99 28.00 28.23
CA LEU A 570 30.41 29.40 28.22
C LEU A 570 31.92 29.55 28.42
N ALA A 571 32.53 28.77 29.32
CA ALA A 571 33.97 28.78 29.55
C ALA A 571 34.79 28.18 28.39
N SER A 572 34.19 27.29 27.60
CA SER A 572 34.83 26.68 26.42
C SER A 572 34.82 27.57 25.17
N LEU A 573 34.07 28.69 25.19
CA LEU A 573 34.03 29.62 24.07
C LEU A 573 35.34 30.42 23.96
N PRO A 574 35.80 30.71 22.74
CA PRO A 574 36.91 31.65 22.53
C PRO A 574 36.62 33.04 23.11
N PRO A 575 37.66 33.87 23.35
CA PRO A 575 37.51 35.30 23.63
C PRO A 575 36.58 36.00 22.63
N HIS A 576 35.82 37.01 23.07
CA HIS A 576 34.76 37.65 22.26
C HIS A 576 35.24 38.14 20.88
N ASP A 577 36.48 38.58 20.79
CA ASP A 577 37.16 39.06 19.59
C ASP A 577 37.58 37.95 18.61
N GLU A 578 37.64 36.70 19.07
CA GLU A 578 38.02 35.52 18.28
C GLU A 578 36.82 34.60 17.95
N GLN A 579 35.60 34.95 18.38
CA GLN A 579 34.42 34.11 18.19
C GLN A 579 33.93 34.10 16.74
N THR A 580 33.73 32.89 16.20
CA THR A 580 33.12 32.67 14.88
C THR A 580 31.60 32.87 14.94
N GLU A 581 30.96 32.94 13.78
CA GLU A 581 29.48 33.00 13.65
C GLU A 581 28.80 31.78 14.32
N ALA A 582 29.43 30.60 14.22
CA ALA A 582 28.97 29.38 14.89
C ALA A 582 29.07 29.48 16.41
N ASP A 583 30.10 30.15 16.93
CA ASP A 583 30.27 30.39 18.37
C ASP A 583 29.28 31.41 18.91
N LYS A 584 28.99 32.49 18.17
CA LYS A 584 27.95 33.46 18.51
C LYS A 584 26.56 32.80 18.51
N THR A 585 26.25 31.98 17.50
CA THR A 585 24.99 31.22 17.42
C THR A 585 24.83 30.28 18.61
N TRP A 586 25.91 29.57 18.96
CA TRP A 586 25.93 28.72 20.14
C TRP A 586 25.74 29.53 21.44
N ARG A 587 26.39 30.70 21.56
CA ARG A 587 26.26 31.58 22.72
C ARG A 587 24.83 32.15 22.88
N ILE A 588 24.11 32.39 21.79
CA ILE A 588 22.68 32.74 21.84
C ILE A 588 21.85 31.58 22.39
N ALA A 589 22.10 30.36 21.90
CA ALA A 589 21.40 29.18 22.38
C ALA A 589 21.66 28.99 23.89
N LEU A 590 22.91 29.13 24.35
CA LEU A 590 23.26 29.09 25.78
C LEU A 590 22.53 30.17 26.60
N HIS A 591 22.45 31.40 26.08
CA HIS A 591 21.72 32.49 26.74
C HIS A 591 20.22 32.16 26.90
N ARG A 592 19.60 31.52 25.90
CA ARG A 592 18.19 31.11 25.94
C ARG A 592 17.94 29.88 26.79
N MET A 593 18.93 28.99 26.90
CA MET A 593 18.87 27.85 27.81
C MET A 593 18.94 28.30 29.26
N ASP A 594 19.70 29.34 29.60
CA ASP A 594 19.98 29.73 30.98
C ASP A 594 18.81 30.49 31.65
N ALA A 595 18.14 29.84 32.60
CA ALA A 595 17.05 30.43 33.36
C ALA A 595 17.48 31.63 34.23
N ARG A 596 18.78 31.80 34.52
CA ARG A 596 19.32 32.99 35.21
C ARG A 596 19.15 34.27 34.39
N HIS A 597 18.94 34.14 33.09
CA HIS A 597 18.63 35.25 32.19
C HIS A 597 17.13 35.53 32.06
N PHE A 598 16.24 34.88 32.82
CA PHE A 598 14.80 35.12 32.73
C PHE A 598 14.25 35.90 33.93
N LYS A 599 13.24 36.74 33.68
CA LYS A 599 12.49 37.51 34.68
C LYS A 599 11.10 36.89 34.85
N ALA A 600 10.66 36.76 36.10
CA ALA A 600 9.33 36.24 36.42
C ALA A 600 8.33 37.39 36.63
N GLU A 601 7.19 37.32 35.94
CA GLU A 601 6.10 38.29 36.02
C GLU A 601 4.77 37.56 36.32
N GLU A 602 3.86 38.20 37.06
CA GLU A 602 2.53 37.65 37.28
C GLU A 602 1.70 37.71 35.99
N GLY A 603 1.11 36.58 35.61
CA GLY A 603 0.24 36.45 34.45
C GLY A 603 -1.15 37.05 34.66
N LYS A 604 -1.98 36.98 33.62
CA LYS A 604 -3.34 37.54 33.65
C LYS A 604 -4.30 36.71 34.51
N GLU A 605 -3.97 35.45 34.79
CA GLU A 605 -4.74 34.57 35.67
C GLU A 605 -4.11 34.45 37.06
N PRO A 606 -4.92 34.38 38.15
CA PRO A 606 -4.39 34.24 39.51
C PRO A 606 -3.51 32.99 39.66
N GLY A 607 -2.23 33.19 40.01
CA GLY A 607 -1.25 32.12 40.20
C GLY A 607 -0.45 31.72 38.95
N GLN A 608 -0.66 32.40 37.81
CA GLN A 608 0.16 32.21 36.61
C GLN A 608 1.47 33.01 36.73
N ILE A 609 2.62 32.39 36.46
CA ILE A 609 3.93 33.06 36.36
C ILE A 609 4.41 32.97 34.92
N ILE A 610 4.70 34.12 34.31
CA ILE A 610 5.27 34.24 32.97
C ILE A 610 6.78 34.48 33.11
N LEU A 611 7.59 33.68 32.44
CA LEU A 611 9.04 33.85 32.37
C LEU A 611 9.41 34.56 31.08
N THR A 612 9.94 35.78 31.19
CA THR A 612 10.36 36.60 30.05
C THR A 612 11.89 36.62 29.99
N PRO A 613 12.53 36.27 28.85
CA PRO A 613 13.98 36.36 28.72
C PRO A 613 14.45 37.81 28.85
N SER A 614 15.59 38.02 29.50
CA SER A 614 16.29 39.30 29.57
C SER A 614 16.94 39.60 28.24
N ASP A 615 17.23 40.88 28.00
CA ASP A 615 17.92 41.32 26.80
C ASP A 615 19.32 40.69 26.73
N PRO A 616 19.69 40.06 25.61
CA PRO A 616 21.03 39.53 25.43
C PRO A 616 22.07 40.66 25.40
N PRO A 617 23.35 40.37 25.69
CA PRO A 617 24.44 41.33 25.57
C PRO A 617 24.45 42.06 24.23
N ALA A 618 24.87 43.33 24.20
CA ALA A 618 24.75 44.20 23.03
C ALA A 618 25.38 43.62 21.74
N ASP A 619 26.48 42.87 21.86
CA ASP A 619 27.13 42.19 20.73
C ASP A 619 26.30 41.01 20.20
N LEU A 620 25.65 40.22 21.08
CA LEU A 620 24.66 39.22 20.67
C LEU A 620 23.39 39.86 20.14
N GLN A 621 22.93 40.98 20.71
CA GLN A 621 21.75 41.66 20.21
C GLN A 621 21.98 42.18 18.80
N ASN A 622 23.16 42.75 18.52
CA ASN A 622 23.56 43.16 17.17
C ASN A 622 23.61 41.95 16.23
N PHE A 623 24.25 40.84 16.65
CA PHE A 623 24.28 39.61 15.85
C PHE A 623 22.90 38.98 15.63
N ILE A 624 22.01 39.03 16.63
CA ILE A 624 20.61 38.59 16.53
C ILE A 624 19.85 39.50 15.57
N ASN A 625 20.11 40.80 15.58
CA ASN A 625 19.49 41.79 14.70
C ASN A 625 20.01 41.62 13.25
N GLU A 626 21.32 41.49 13.04
CA GLU A 626 21.94 41.17 11.75
C GLU A 626 21.40 39.83 11.22
N GLY A 627 21.35 38.80 12.07
CA GLY A 627 20.75 37.52 11.76
C GLY A 627 19.22 37.57 11.68
N ALA A 628 18.55 38.58 12.23
CA ALA A 628 17.11 38.81 12.07
C ALA A 628 16.83 39.49 10.73
N GLU A 629 17.71 40.37 10.25
CA GLU A 629 17.67 40.88 8.88
C GLU A 629 17.89 39.74 7.88
N GLY A 630 18.87 38.86 8.13
CA GLY A 630 19.08 37.65 7.34
C GLY A 630 17.91 36.65 7.41
N ARG A 631 17.33 36.42 8.61
CA ARG A 631 16.14 35.57 8.78
C ARG A 631 14.88 36.21 8.18
N GLU A 632 14.74 37.52 8.23
CA GLU A 632 13.61 38.21 7.61
C GLU A 632 13.76 38.16 6.10
N LEU A 633 14.97 38.31 5.56
CA LEU A 633 15.24 38.06 4.14
C LEU A 633 14.91 36.61 3.76
N PHE A 634 15.32 35.63 4.57
CA PHE A 634 14.97 34.23 4.36
C PHE A 634 13.46 33.98 4.47
N ASN A 635 12.77 34.56 5.46
CA ASN A 635 11.33 34.47 5.61
C ASN A 635 10.60 35.10 4.43
N ARG A 636 11.07 36.26 3.94
CA ARG A 636 10.56 36.89 2.71
C ARG A 636 10.71 35.96 1.52
N ARG A 637 11.89 35.35 1.33
CA ARG A 637 12.16 34.34 0.29
C ARG A 637 11.24 33.12 0.41
N MET A 638 11.07 32.57 1.61
CA MET A 638 10.20 31.42 1.87
C MET A 638 8.71 31.75 1.69
N ARG A 639 8.26 32.92 2.15
CA ARG A 639 6.88 33.41 1.91
C ARG A 639 6.62 33.51 0.42
N LEU A 640 7.55 34.10 -0.34
CA LEU A 640 7.46 34.21 -1.79
C LEU A 640 7.52 32.85 -2.49
N ALA A 641 8.40 31.94 -2.07
CA ALA A 641 8.53 30.59 -2.62
C ALA A 641 7.27 29.75 -2.40
N ASN A 642 6.75 29.73 -1.17
CA ASN A 642 5.53 29.00 -0.84
C ASN A 642 4.33 29.59 -1.60
N TRP A 643 4.20 30.92 -1.62
CA TRP A 643 3.13 31.58 -2.35
C TRP A 643 3.21 31.28 -3.84
N GLY A 644 4.37 31.51 -4.47
CA GLY A 644 4.58 31.27 -5.89
C GLY A 644 4.37 29.81 -6.28
N MET A 645 4.85 28.85 -5.47
CA MET A 645 4.67 27.42 -5.73
C MET A 645 3.21 27.00 -5.63
N THR A 646 2.49 27.43 -4.58
CA THR A 646 1.06 27.13 -4.40
C THR A 646 0.23 27.67 -5.57
N HIS A 647 0.41 28.95 -5.92
CA HIS A 647 -0.33 29.56 -7.03
C HIS A 647 0.06 28.96 -8.39
N PHE A 648 1.34 28.62 -8.59
CA PHE A 648 1.77 27.87 -9.76
C PHE A 648 1.12 26.48 -9.83
N ARG A 649 0.87 25.80 -8.71
CA ARG A 649 0.16 24.49 -8.71
C ARG A 649 -1.36 24.62 -8.85
N GLY A 650 -1.91 25.83 -8.77
CA GLY A 650 -3.37 26.05 -8.75
C GLY A 650 -4.03 25.66 -7.43
N GLU A 651 -3.26 25.60 -6.35
CA GLU A 651 -3.73 25.32 -4.99
C GLU A 651 -4.13 26.64 -4.29
N SER A 652 -4.93 26.56 -3.22
CA SER A 652 -5.35 27.72 -2.41
C SER A 652 -4.84 27.62 -0.98
N GLN A 653 -4.39 28.74 -0.39
CA GLN A 653 -4.04 28.82 1.04
C GLN A 653 -5.11 29.58 1.84
N GLU A 654 -5.40 29.15 3.07
CA GLU A 654 -6.35 29.83 3.96
C GLU A 654 -5.89 31.26 4.33
N ASN A 655 -4.57 31.49 4.38
CA ASN A 655 -3.97 32.78 4.65
C ASN A 655 -3.01 33.16 3.51
N GLU A 656 -3.46 34.06 2.63
CA GLU A 656 -2.65 34.58 1.52
C GLU A 656 -1.55 35.53 2.05
N ALA A 657 -0.30 35.26 1.66
CA ALA A 657 0.86 36.06 2.07
C ALA A 657 0.98 37.39 1.32
N PHE A 658 0.39 37.49 0.13
CA PHE A 658 0.33 38.68 -0.71
C PHE A 658 -1.11 38.93 -1.12
N SER A 659 -1.49 40.20 -1.23
CA SER A 659 -2.86 40.59 -1.57
C SER A 659 -3.20 40.35 -3.05
N ASP A 660 -2.21 40.51 -3.92
CA ASP A 660 -2.30 40.19 -5.34
C ASP A 660 -0.94 39.75 -5.92
N TRP A 661 -0.94 39.37 -7.20
CA TRP A 661 0.25 38.93 -7.90
C TRP A 661 1.25 40.05 -8.20
N ARG A 662 0.82 41.32 -8.21
CA ARG A 662 1.70 42.47 -8.47
C ARG A 662 2.59 42.71 -7.26
N GLU A 663 2.03 42.63 -6.06
CA GLU A 663 2.79 42.70 -4.81
C GLU A 663 3.85 41.58 -4.73
N ALA A 664 3.48 40.35 -5.11
CA ALA A 664 4.41 39.23 -5.17
C ALA A 664 5.51 39.45 -6.23
N LEU A 665 5.18 40.03 -7.39
CA LEU A 665 6.15 40.33 -8.45
C LEU A 665 7.13 41.43 -8.04
N ASP A 666 6.65 42.50 -7.41
CA ASP A 666 7.50 43.58 -6.87
C ASP A 666 8.48 43.03 -5.82
N GLU A 667 7.99 42.15 -4.93
CA GLU A 667 8.83 41.46 -3.94
C GLU A 667 9.87 40.55 -4.61
N ALA A 668 9.47 39.81 -5.65
CA ALA A 668 10.37 38.96 -6.42
C ALA A 668 11.50 39.75 -7.10
N GLN A 669 11.16 40.90 -7.70
CA GLN A 669 12.14 41.82 -8.29
C GLN A 669 13.09 42.39 -7.24
N ALA A 670 12.55 42.88 -6.12
CA ALA A 670 13.33 43.42 -5.03
C ALA A 670 14.31 42.40 -4.42
N LEU A 671 13.89 41.13 -4.26
CA LEU A 671 14.76 40.08 -3.75
C LEU A 671 15.86 39.68 -4.75
N LYS A 672 15.59 39.78 -6.06
CA LYS A 672 16.55 39.44 -7.12
C LYS A 672 17.57 40.56 -7.39
N ASP A 673 17.14 41.82 -7.34
CA ASP A 673 18.01 42.98 -7.56
C ASP A 673 18.99 43.23 -6.40
N ASN A 674 18.69 42.71 -5.20
CA ASN A 674 19.58 42.74 -4.03
C ASN A 674 20.57 41.55 -3.97
N GLU A 675 20.63 40.71 -5.00
CA GLU A 675 21.54 39.58 -5.06
C GLU A 675 22.97 40.05 -5.39
N VAL A 676 23.93 39.81 -4.49
CA VAL A 676 25.34 40.15 -4.71
C VAL A 676 25.94 39.15 -5.69
N ALA A 677 26.40 39.62 -6.86
CA ALA A 677 27.05 38.79 -7.85
C ALA A 677 28.28 38.06 -7.25
N GLY A 678 28.26 36.72 -7.23
CA GLY A 678 29.38 35.87 -6.80
C GLY A 678 29.19 35.06 -5.52
N VAL A 679 28.00 35.07 -4.90
CA VAL A 679 27.64 34.13 -3.82
C VAL A 679 26.78 33.01 -4.40
N ASP A 680 27.15 31.74 -4.17
CA ASP A 680 26.33 30.58 -4.57
C ASP A 680 25.02 30.58 -3.77
N ALA A 681 23.99 31.25 -4.28
CA ALA A 681 22.66 31.21 -3.73
C ALA A 681 22.11 29.78 -3.78
N THR A 682 21.56 29.29 -2.68
CA THR A 682 20.99 27.93 -2.64
C THR A 682 19.74 27.84 -3.52
N ALA A 683 19.34 26.65 -3.97
CA ALA A 683 18.12 26.47 -4.76
C ALA A 683 16.87 27.05 -4.05
N LEU A 684 16.86 27.00 -2.72
CA LEU A 684 15.79 27.56 -1.89
C LEU A 684 15.77 29.10 -1.90
N ASP A 685 16.94 29.74 -2.00
CA ASP A 685 17.05 31.21 -2.00
C ASP A 685 16.43 31.85 -3.24
N LEU A 686 16.40 31.11 -4.35
CA LEU A 686 15.96 31.60 -5.65
C LEU A 686 14.61 31.04 -6.09
N ALA A 687 14.04 30.08 -5.36
CA ALA A 687 12.77 29.43 -5.68
C ALA A 687 11.63 30.44 -5.90
N GLY A 688 11.45 31.38 -4.96
CA GLY A 688 10.39 32.38 -5.00
C GLY A 688 10.33 33.19 -6.30
N PRO A 689 11.40 33.90 -6.67
CA PRO A 689 11.44 34.65 -7.93
C PRO A 689 11.12 33.80 -9.17
N PHE A 690 11.60 32.55 -9.24
CA PHE A 690 11.33 31.67 -10.38
C PHE A 690 9.87 31.22 -10.46
N PHE A 691 9.29 30.77 -9.34
CA PHE A 691 7.89 30.36 -9.29
C PHE A 691 6.94 31.53 -9.58
N VAL A 692 7.21 32.71 -9.01
CA VAL A 692 6.41 33.91 -9.28
C VAL A 692 6.53 34.32 -10.75
N ALA A 693 7.75 34.40 -11.30
CA ALA A 693 7.95 34.73 -12.71
C ALA A 693 7.23 33.74 -13.63
N ALA A 694 7.29 32.44 -13.34
CA ALA A 694 6.57 31.44 -14.12
C ALA A 694 5.05 31.57 -13.97
N TYR A 695 4.55 31.74 -12.76
CA TYR A 695 3.12 31.95 -12.47
C TYR A 695 2.56 33.16 -13.22
N VAL A 696 3.20 34.33 -13.12
CA VAL A 696 2.70 35.56 -13.79
C VAL A 696 2.78 35.46 -15.31
N ILE A 697 3.80 34.79 -15.87
CA ILE A 697 3.88 34.54 -17.30
C ILE A 697 2.78 33.58 -17.77
N ARG A 698 2.40 32.59 -16.95
CA ARG A 698 1.34 31.64 -17.30
C ARG A 698 -0.05 32.27 -17.25
N ASP A 699 -0.35 32.97 -16.16
CA ASP A 699 -1.73 33.35 -15.81
C ASP A 699 -2.04 34.83 -16.08
N HIS A 700 -1.02 35.71 -16.04
CA HIS A 700 -1.19 37.18 -16.09
C HIS A 700 -0.42 37.85 -17.23
N PHE A 701 0.03 37.08 -18.24
CA PHE A 701 0.92 37.54 -19.30
C PHE A 701 0.50 38.86 -19.97
N TRP A 702 -0.79 39.02 -20.26
CA TRP A 702 -1.34 40.17 -20.97
C TRP A 702 -1.50 41.42 -20.09
N GLU A 703 -1.34 41.28 -18.78
CA GLU A 703 -1.42 42.38 -17.81
C GLU A 703 -0.05 42.96 -17.46
N LEU A 704 1.04 42.31 -17.88
CA LEU A 704 2.42 42.70 -17.58
C LEU A 704 2.90 43.88 -18.43
N GLN A 705 3.67 44.76 -17.81
CA GLN A 705 4.41 45.81 -18.49
C GLN A 705 5.62 45.25 -19.26
N PRO A 706 6.08 45.88 -20.35
CA PRO A 706 7.23 45.38 -21.12
C PRO A 706 8.51 45.16 -20.29
N ALA A 707 8.74 45.98 -19.27
CA ALA A 707 9.88 45.83 -18.35
C ALA A 707 9.74 44.59 -17.45
N GLU A 708 8.53 44.28 -16.99
CA GLU A 708 8.23 43.10 -16.16
C GLU A 708 8.41 41.82 -16.97
N VAL A 709 7.92 41.79 -18.21
CA VAL A 709 8.14 40.67 -19.15
C VAL A 709 9.63 40.44 -19.40
N ALA A 710 10.39 41.51 -19.63
CA ALA A 710 11.84 41.43 -19.84
C ALA A 710 12.60 40.93 -18.60
N TRP A 711 12.13 41.27 -17.39
CA TRP A 711 12.69 40.75 -16.14
C TRP A 711 12.39 39.26 -15.98
N CYS A 712 11.12 38.85 -16.11
CA CYS A 712 10.71 37.44 -16.01
C CYS A 712 11.50 36.57 -17.00
N ARG A 713 11.62 37.00 -18.26
CA ARG A 713 12.39 36.30 -19.29
C ARG A 713 13.84 36.07 -18.88
N ARG A 714 14.52 37.12 -18.42
CA ARG A 714 15.94 37.05 -18.02
C ARG A 714 16.15 36.07 -16.87
N VAL A 715 15.27 36.13 -15.87
CA VAL A 715 15.35 35.32 -14.65
C VAL A 715 15.11 33.84 -14.95
N LEU A 716 14.09 33.52 -15.76
CA LEU A 716 13.75 32.14 -16.13
C LEU A 716 14.83 31.48 -17.01
N ILE A 717 15.36 32.20 -18.00
CA ILE A 717 16.44 31.70 -18.89
C ILE A 717 17.72 31.45 -18.10
N ALA A 718 18.10 32.38 -17.22
CA ALA A 718 19.33 32.25 -16.43
C ALA A 718 19.34 31.00 -15.54
N GLU A 719 18.20 30.65 -14.95
CA GLU A 719 18.10 29.46 -14.09
C GLU A 719 18.30 28.15 -14.85
N LEU A 720 17.70 28.04 -16.04
CA LEU A 720 17.85 26.86 -16.89
C LEU A 720 19.31 26.65 -17.31
N ILE A 721 19.99 27.71 -17.74
CA ILE A 721 21.39 27.66 -18.14
C ILE A 721 22.28 27.28 -16.94
N ARG A 722 22.03 27.87 -15.78
CA ARG A 722 22.81 27.60 -14.56
C ARG A 722 22.72 26.13 -14.15
N LYS A 723 21.53 25.53 -14.22
CA LYS A 723 21.31 24.13 -13.83
C LYS A 723 21.77 23.11 -14.86
N ASP A 724 21.75 23.45 -16.15
CA ASP A 724 22.38 22.60 -17.19
C ASP A 724 23.90 22.50 -16.98
N ALA A 725 24.54 23.54 -16.43
CA ALA A 725 25.97 23.55 -16.13
C ALA A 725 26.34 22.78 -14.83
N ASP A 726 25.41 22.63 -13.88
CA ASP A 726 25.59 21.95 -12.59
C ASP A 726 25.31 20.44 -12.72
N LYS A 727 26.31 19.66 -13.17
CA LYS A 727 26.13 18.26 -13.60
C LYS A 727 26.40 17.20 -12.52
N SER A 728 26.33 17.55 -11.23
CA SER A 728 26.58 16.62 -10.12
C SER A 728 25.60 15.42 -10.12
N ARG A 729 25.99 14.28 -9.50
CA ARG A 729 25.07 13.14 -9.28
C ARG A 729 23.83 13.60 -8.52
N ASP A 730 24.00 14.54 -7.59
CA ASP A 730 22.91 15.18 -6.84
C ASP A 730 21.95 15.94 -7.76
N THR A 731 22.41 16.72 -8.74
CA THR A 731 21.52 17.41 -9.69
C THR A 731 20.74 16.44 -10.59
N ARG A 732 21.28 15.25 -10.86
CA ARG A 732 20.61 14.20 -11.64
C ARG A 732 19.51 13.48 -10.86
N ILE A 733 19.68 13.33 -9.54
CA ILE A 733 18.75 12.59 -8.67
C ILE A 733 17.89 13.50 -7.78
N SER A 734 18.19 14.81 -7.74
CA SER A 734 17.48 15.77 -6.91
C SER A 734 16.04 15.92 -7.38
N ARG A 735 15.11 15.63 -6.46
CA ARG A 735 13.66 15.81 -6.62
C ARG A 735 13.14 16.95 -5.76
N SER A 736 13.95 18.01 -5.57
CA SER A 736 13.56 19.12 -4.71
C SER A 736 12.37 19.87 -5.29
N ALA A 737 11.27 19.92 -4.53
CA ALA A 737 10.05 20.64 -4.90
C ALA A 737 10.25 22.16 -5.09
N PHE A 738 11.35 22.72 -4.58
CA PHE A 738 11.68 24.16 -4.65
C PHE A 738 12.58 24.54 -5.82
N GLU A 739 12.89 23.62 -6.74
CA GLU A 739 13.76 23.94 -7.89
C GLU A 739 13.02 24.70 -9.00
N GLY A 740 13.51 25.90 -9.34
CA GLY A 740 12.89 26.80 -10.30
C GLY A 740 13.09 26.46 -11.78
N SER A 741 13.98 25.53 -12.13
CA SER A 741 14.22 25.10 -13.52
C SER A 741 12.97 24.47 -14.15
N ARG A 742 12.20 23.69 -13.39
CA ARG A 742 10.95 23.04 -13.84
C ARG A 742 9.87 24.06 -14.22
N PRO A 743 9.40 24.94 -13.32
CA PRO A 743 8.38 25.93 -13.69
C PRO A 743 8.87 26.87 -14.79
N ALA A 744 10.18 27.18 -14.85
CA ALA A 744 10.76 27.95 -15.94
C ALA A 744 10.63 27.24 -17.29
N ALA A 745 11.01 25.97 -17.37
CA ALA A 745 10.94 25.14 -18.56
C ALA A 745 9.51 25.09 -19.14
N LEU A 746 8.49 24.98 -18.27
CA LEU A 746 7.09 24.94 -18.69
C LEU A 746 6.64 26.22 -19.38
N VAL A 747 6.98 27.40 -18.86
CA VAL A 747 6.46 28.66 -19.41
C VAL A 747 7.30 29.25 -20.55
N LEU A 748 8.49 28.70 -20.83
CA LEU A 748 9.39 29.19 -21.88
C LEU A 748 8.69 29.47 -23.23
N PRO A 749 7.83 28.58 -23.76
CA PRO A 749 7.13 28.84 -25.01
C PRO A 749 6.31 30.12 -25.03
N LEU A 750 5.67 30.50 -23.91
CA LEU A 750 4.86 31.72 -23.83
C LEU A 750 5.68 32.99 -24.07
N LEU A 751 6.97 32.97 -23.72
CA LEU A 751 7.86 34.10 -23.92
C LEU A 751 8.05 34.45 -25.40
N LEU A 752 7.80 33.51 -26.32
CA LEU A 752 7.85 33.75 -27.77
C LEU A 752 6.62 34.51 -28.32
N ARG A 753 5.50 34.60 -27.58
CA ARG A 753 4.24 35.22 -28.08
C ARG A 753 4.34 36.72 -28.39
N GLN A 754 5.24 37.45 -27.71
CA GLN A 754 5.34 38.92 -27.81
C GLN A 754 6.76 39.40 -28.13
N VAL A 755 7.64 38.53 -28.63
CA VAL A 755 8.98 38.95 -29.04
C VAL A 755 8.89 39.77 -30.33
N GLN A 756 9.48 40.97 -30.32
CA GLN A 756 9.54 41.84 -31.51
C GLN A 756 10.94 41.95 -32.10
N ASP A 757 11.98 41.48 -31.39
CA ASP A 757 13.37 41.52 -31.84
C ASP A 757 13.99 40.12 -31.98
N ASP A 758 14.75 39.93 -33.06
CA ASP A 758 15.33 38.64 -33.44
C ASP A 758 16.31 38.09 -32.39
N GLU A 759 17.04 38.97 -31.71
CA GLU A 759 18.03 38.58 -30.69
C GLU A 759 17.36 37.96 -29.46
N THR A 760 16.29 38.57 -28.97
CA THR A 760 15.47 38.00 -27.90
C THR A 760 14.85 36.67 -28.32
N SER A 761 14.35 36.56 -29.56
CA SER A 761 13.73 35.32 -30.03
C SER A 761 14.75 34.19 -29.98
N LYS A 762 15.95 34.46 -30.48
CA LYS A 762 17.06 33.53 -30.46
C LYS A 762 17.44 33.09 -29.05
N GLN A 763 17.49 34.01 -28.08
CA GLN A 763 17.79 33.66 -26.67
C GLN A 763 16.74 32.71 -26.07
N VAL A 764 15.45 32.94 -26.36
CA VAL A 764 14.37 32.07 -25.87
C VAL A 764 14.42 30.71 -26.57
N GLU A 765 14.69 30.68 -27.87
CA GLU A 765 14.85 29.43 -28.63
C GLU A 765 16.06 28.61 -28.14
N GLU A 766 17.18 29.26 -27.82
CA GLU A 766 18.37 28.63 -27.23
C GLU A 766 18.04 28.01 -25.86
N ALA A 767 17.33 28.75 -24.99
CA ALA A 767 16.87 28.25 -23.70
C ALA A 767 15.90 27.07 -23.85
N LEU A 768 15.01 27.11 -24.84
CA LEU A 768 14.09 26.02 -25.14
C LEU A 768 14.84 24.77 -25.61
N ALA A 769 15.85 24.91 -26.49
CA ALA A 769 16.68 23.79 -26.91
C ALA A 769 17.48 23.18 -25.73
N ILE A 770 17.93 24.01 -24.78
CA ILE A 770 18.57 23.54 -23.54
C ILE A 770 17.60 22.73 -22.69
N ALA A 771 16.40 23.28 -22.43
CA ALA A 771 15.38 22.61 -21.62
C ALA A 771 14.93 21.28 -22.23
N VAL A 772 14.76 21.23 -23.55
CA VAL A 772 14.37 20.02 -24.30
C VAL A 772 15.41 18.91 -24.15
N THR A 773 16.70 19.23 -24.09
CA THR A 773 17.78 18.23 -23.97
C THR A 773 18.48 18.29 -22.62
N HIS A 774 17.77 18.69 -21.56
CA HIS A 774 18.33 18.90 -20.23
C HIS A 774 18.68 17.55 -19.56
N THR A 775 19.69 17.52 -18.70
CA THR A 775 20.14 16.28 -18.03
C THR A 775 19.15 15.75 -16.99
N SER A 776 18.37 16.64 -16.36
CA SER A 776 17.26 16.29 -15.47
C SER A 776 15.99 15.95 -16.26
N GLU A 777 15.47 14.74 -16.06
CA GLU A 777 14.23 14.23 -16.68
C GLU A 777 13.02 15.12 -16.35
N GLU A 778 12.88 15.56 -15.09
CA GLU A 778 11.76 16.41 -14.68
C GLU A 778 11.74 17.78 -15.38
N VAL A 779 12.90 18.32 -15.78
CA VAL A 779 12.95 19.55 -16.59
C VAL A 779 12.42 19.29 -18.01
N ARG A 780 12.75 18.13 -18.59
CA ARG A 780 12.27 17.72 -19.92
C ARG A 780 10.75 17.48 -19.92
N ASP A 781 10.21 16.90 -18.86
CA ASP A 781 8.77 16.74 -18.67
C ASP A 781 8.02 18.09 -18.67
N TYR A 782 8.53 19.07 -17.91
CA TYR A 782 7.90 20.38 -17.79
C TYR A 782 7.94 21.17 -19.11
N VAL A 783 9.08 21.18 -19.81
CA VAL A 783 9.13 21.81 -21.15
C VAL A 783 8.24 21.07 -22.15
N ALA A 784 8.12 19.74 -22.05
CA ALA A 784 7.23 18.99 -22.92
C ALA A 784 5.76 19.39 -22.73
N GLU A 785 5.33 19.59 -21.48
CA GLU A 785 4.03 20.16 -21.17
C GLU A 785 3.85 21.57 -21.74
N GLY A 786 4.84 22.45 -21.56
CA GLY A 786 4.82 23.81 -22.10
C GLY A 786 4.70 23.86 -23.62
N ILE A 787 5.49 23.03 -24.31
CA ILE A 787 5.48 22.90 -25.77
C ILE A 787 4.09 22.44 -26.24
N ARG A 788 3.56 21.39 -25.61
CA ARG A 788 2.24 20.84 -25.91
C ARG A 788 1.13 21.87 -25.69
N ALA A 789 1.22 22.65 -24.62
CA ALA A 789 0.20 23.64 -24.25
C ALA A 789 0.20 24.88 -25.16
N TRP A 790 1.37 25.40 -25.55
CA TRP A 790 1.45 26.72 -26.19
C TRP A 790 2.28 26.77 -27.46
N LEU A 791 3.41 26.07 -27.55
CA LEU A 791 4.36 26.29 -28.65
C LEU A 791 3.78 25.93 -30.01
N TRP A 792 2.96 24.90 -30.09
CA TRP A 792 2.29 24.51 -31.33
C TRP A 792 1.41 25.62 -31.93
N ASP A 793 0.88 26.54 -31.10
CA ASP A 793 0.08 27.66 -31.59
C ASP A 793 0.95 28.89 -31.93
N ILE A 794 2.20 28.91 -31.46
CA ILE A 794 3.13 30.05 -31.58
C ILE A 794 4.09 29.82 -32.74
N ASP A 795 4.85 28.73 -32.72
CA ASP A 795 5.74 28.29 -33.79
C ASP A 795 5.66 26.76 -33.94
N PRO A 796 4.72 26.27 -34.78
CA PRO A 796 4.58 24.84 -35.05
C PRO A 796 5.85 24.19 -35.62
N LYS A 797 6.67 24.95 -36.37
CA LYS A 797 7.92 24.42 -36.96
C LYS A 797 8.97 24.21 -35.87
N LEU A 798 9.09 25.12 -34.93
CA LEU A 798 9.96 24.94 -33.76
C LEU A 798 9.49 23.79 -32.88
N ALA A 799 8.20 23.73 -32.56
CA ALA A 799 7.65 22.62 -31.77
C ALA A 799 7.99 21.26 -32.40
N LYS A 800 7.79 21.13 -33.71
CA LYS A 800 8.15 19.93 -34.46
C LYS A 800 9.66 19.66 -34.49
N ALA A 801 10.49 20.71 -34.59
CA ALA A 801 11.94 20.58 -34.49
C ALA A 801 12.41 20.13 -33.10
N CYS A 802 11.75 20.56 -32.02
CA CYS A 802 12.03 20.07 -30.66
C CYS A 802 11.76 18.56 -30.54
N VAL A 803 10.60 18.09 -31.05
CA VAL A 803 10.28 16.65 -31.10
C VAL A 803 11.34 15.89 -31.88
N GLY A 804 11.69 16.36 -33.09
CA GLY A 804 12.73 15.73 -33.91
C GLY A 804 14.11 15.72 -33.24
N GLY A 805 14.44 16.76 -32.48
CA GLY A 805 15.70 16.86 -31.74
C GLY A 805 15.85 15.80 -30.66
N LEU A 806 14.78 15.50 -29.92
CA LEU A 806 14.79 14.40 -28.95
C LEU A 806 14.86 13.02 -29.62
N VAL A 807 14.23 12.85 -30.79
CA VAL A 807 14.38 11.61 -31.57
C VAL A 807 15.84 11.41 -32.00
N GLU A 808 16.51 12.46 -32.46
CA GLU A 808 17.95 12.40 -32.79
C GLU A 808 18.82 12.15 -31.54
N LEU A 809 18.48 12.75 -30.39
CA LEU A 809 19.19 12.57 -29.12
C LEU A 809 19.07 11.12 -28.62
N ALA A 810 17.87 10.56 -28.63
CA ALA A 810 17.60 9.17 -28.29
C ALA A 810 18.51 8.21 -29.08
N ALA A 811 18.68 8.46 -30.37
CA ALA A 811 19.55 7.66 -31.23
C ALA A 811 21.04 7.86 -30.91
N ALA A 812 21.46 9.10 -30.66
CA ALA A 812 22.84 9.45 -30.37
C ALA A 812 23.32 8.85 -29.03
N GLU A 813 22.55 9.02 -27.96
CA GLU A 813 22.87 8.52 -26.62
C GLU A 813 23.02 6.99 -26.61
N ASN A 814 22.01 6.28 -27.11
CA ASN A 814 22.05 4.82 -27.13
C ASN A 814 23.23 4.28 -27.97
N ARG A 815 23.56 4.94 -29.10
CA ARG A 815 24.74 4.58 -29.91
C ARG A 815 26.04 4.73 -29.11
N ILE A 816 26.23 5.86 -28.42
CA ILE A 816 27.43 6.15 -27.62
C ILE A 816 27.54 5.16 -26.46
N ARG A 817 26.47 4.98 -25.68
CA ARG A 817 26.47 4.04 -24.55
C ARG A 817 26.74 2.61 -25.01
N THR A 818 26.17 2.19 -26.13
CA THR A 818 26.38 0.85 -26.69
C THR A 818 27.79 0.63 -27.23
N SER A 819 28.44 1.66 -27.80
CA SER A 819 29.84 1.53 -28.24
C SER A 819 30.81 1.33 -27.09
N HIS A 820 30.63 2.06 -25.98
CA HIS A 820 31.48 1.95 -24.79
C HIS A 820 31.22 0.68 -23.97
N ARG A 821 29.99 0.14 -23.97
CA ARG A 821 29.67 -1.17 -23.34
C ARG A 821 30.51 -2.35 -23.84
N ARG A 822 31.12 -2.24 -25.02
CA ARG A 822 31.97 -3.30 -25.59
C ARG A 822 33.42 -3.21 -25.10
N ASP A 823 33.76 -2.17 -24.36
CA ASP A 823 35.06 -1.95 -23.76
C ASP A 823 35.01 -2.27 -22.26
N LEU A 824 35.92 -3.11 -21.77
CA LEU A 824 35.94 -3.58 -20.37
C LEU A 824 36.57 -2.55 -19.42
N ASP A 825 37.24 -1.52 -19.95
CA ASP A 825 38.05 -0.55 -19.20
C ASP A 825 37.57 0.92 -19.42
N TYR A 826 36.27 1.10 -19.72
CA TYR A 826 35.75 2.41 -20.11
C TYR A 826 35.62 3.39 -18.92
N SER A 827 35.87 4.67 -19.19
CA SER A 827 35.69 5.77 -18.23
C SER A 827 34.29 6.36 -18.34
N VAL A 828 33.53 6.38 -17.24
CA VAL A 828 32.19 7.02 -17.18
C VAL A 828 32.28 8.50 -17.58
N GLU A 829 33.30 9.22 -17.14
CA GLU A 829 33.52 10.64 -17.50
C GLU A 829 33.79 10.85 -19.00
N ALA A 830 34.31 9.86 -19.71
CA ALA A 830 34.51 9.94 -21.15
C ALA A 830 33.19 9.76 -21.92
N VAL A 831 32.33 8.84 -21.48
CA VAL A 831 30.99 8.62 -22.05
C VAL A 831 30.14 9.88 -21.91
N GLU A 832 30.12 10.46 -20.71
CA GLU A 832 29.35 11.67 -20.41
C GLU A 832 29.78 12.85 -21.29
N ARG A 833 31.09 13.07 -21.49
CA ARG A 833 31.58 14.13 -22.40
C ARG A 833 31.17 13.92 -23.86
N GLU A 834 31.16 12.68 -24.35
CA GLU A 834 30.75 12.41 -25.73
C GLU A 834 29.24 12.66 -25.94
N ILE A 835 28.42 12.34 -24.93
CA ILE A 835 26.99 12.66 -24.92
C ILE A 835 26.79 14.18 -24.94
N GLU A 836 27.53 14.93 -24.12
CA GLU A 836 27.47 16.40 -24.10
C GLU A 836 27.78 17.03 -25.47
N ASP A 837 28.84 16.56 -26.13
CA ASP A 837 29.21 17.02 -27.48
C ASP A 837 28.12 16.71 -28.52
N ALA A 838 27.44 15.57 -28.39
CA ALA A 838 26.31 15.21 -29.24
C ALA A 838 25.09 16.11 -28.97
N THR A 839 24.77 16.33 -27.70
CA THR A 839 23.68 17.21 -27.25
C THR A 839 23.85 18.64 -27.75
N GLY A 840 25.07 19.20 -27.68
CA GLY A 840 25.37 20.53 -28.21
C GLY A 840 25.08 20.67 -29.71
N LYS A 841 25.47 19.67 -30.52
CA LYS A 841 25.19 19.66 -31.97
C LYS A 841 23.70 19.54 -32.28
N ILE A 842 22.97 18.77 -31.49
CA ILE A 842 21.52 18.59 -31.65
C ILE A 842 20.80 19.90 -31.31
N ARG A 843 21.21 20.62 -30.25
CA ARG A 843 20.68 21.96 -29.93
C ARG A 843 20.81 22.91 -31.12
N GLU A 844 21.97 22.97 -31.77
CA GLU A 844 22.16 23.79 -32.98
C GLU A 844 21.23 23.38 -34.14
N ARG A 845 21.02 22.07 -34.33
CA ARG A 845 20.10 21.56 -35.37
C ARG A 845 18.65 21.91 -35.07
N ILE A 846 18.20 21.88 -33.81
CA ILE A 846 16.86 22.32 -33.39
C ILE A 846 16.66 23.79 -33.75
N LEU A 847 17.61 24.66 -33.39
CA LEU A 847 17.55 26.10 -33.68
C LEU A 847 17.46 26.38 -35.18
N ASN A 848 18.18 25.60 -36.00
CA ASN A 848 18.12 25.72 -37.46
C ASN A 848 16.94 24.96 -38.10
N ARG A 849 16.06 24.34 -37.30
CA ARG A 849 14.93 23.49 -37.74
C ARG A 849 15.36 22.32 -38.65
N GLN A 850 16.60 21.87 -38.55
CA GLN A 850 17.18 20.77 -39.33
C GLN A 850 16.81 19.40 -38.76
N THR A 851 16.33 19.35 -37.51
CA THR A 851 15.84 18.12 -36.89
C THR A 851 14.49 17.65 -37.44
N LEU A 852 13.86 18.43 -38.33
CA LEU A 852 12.68 18.00 -39.08
C LEU A 852 12.99 16.82 -40.01
N ASP A 853 14.26 16.67 -40.43
CA ASP A 853 14.76 15.54 -41.24
C ASP A 853 14.46 14.18 -40.56
N ALA A 854 14.35 14.15 -39.23
CA ALA A 854 14.01 12.95 -38.47
C ALA A 854 12.65 12.34 -38.89
N PHE A 855 11.72 13.16 -39.42
CA PHE A 855 10.41 12.71 -39.89
C PHE A 855 10.40 12.30 -41.37
N GLU A 856 11.36 12.76 -42.18
CA GLU A 856 11.44 12.39 -43.61
C GLU A 856 11.83 10.91 -43.79
N SER A 857 12.64 10.36 -42.88
CA SER A 857 13.06 8.97 -42.87
C SER A 857 12.71 8.27 -41.55
N LEU A 858 11.49 8.47 -41.06
CA LEU A 858 11.07 8.03 -39.74
C LEU A 858 11.16 6.51 -39.55
N GLN A 859 12.11 6.06 -38.71
CA GLN A 859 12.28 4.65 -38.33
C GLN A 859 12.59 4.52 -36.84
N ILE A 860 11.54 4.30 -36.04
CA ILE A 860 11.69 4.06 -34.60
C ILE A 860 12.06 2.58 -34.34
N ASP A 861 13.11 2.39 -33.56
CA ASP A 861 13.66 1.09 -33.17
C ASP A 861 14.27 1.23 -31.77
N LEU A 862 13.68 0.55 -30.78
CA LEU A 862 14.07 0.61 -29.37
C LEU A 862 15.44 -0.01 -29.08
N ARG A 863 16.07 -0.67 -30.07
CA ARG A 863 17.47 -1.12 -29.98
C ARG A 863 18.45 -0.04 -30.41
N LYS A 864 17.96 0.97 -31.12
CA LYS A 864 18.76 2.08 -31.68
C LYS A 864 18.49 3.39 -30.97
N HIS A 865 17.32 3.56 -30.36
CA HIS A 865 16.91 4.75 -29.65
C HIS A 865 16.73 4.43 -28.17
N ASP A 866 17.24 5.31 -27.30
CA ASP A 866 16.93 5.23 -25.87
C ASP A 866 15.47 5.66 -25.63
N TRP A 867 14.82 5.03 -24.66
CA TRP A 867 13.39 5.22 -24.44
C TRP A 867 13.01 6.51 -23.68
N PRO A 868 13.82 7.06 -22.74
CA PRO A 868 13.43 8.27 -22.02
C PRO A 868 13.21 9.47 -22.96
N GLU A 869 14.14 9.71 -23.88
CA GLU A 869 14.05 10.81 -24.83
C GLU A 869 12.91 10.63 -25.84
N LEU A 870 12.60 9.40 -26.23
CA LEU A 870 11.42 9.11 -27.08
C LEU A 870 10.12 9.41 -26.33
N LEU A 871 10.05 9.09 -25.04
CA LEU A 871 8.89 9.38 -24.21
C LEU A 871 8.68 10.90 -24.09
N ASP A 872 9.75 11.65 -23.82
CA ASP A 872 9.73 13.11 -23.72
C ASP A 872 9.29 13.75 -25.05
N ALA A 873 9.77 13.21 -26.18
CA ALA A 873 9.37 13.64 -27.51
C ALA A 873 7.86 13.42 -27.76
N LEU A 874 7.32 12.27 -27.36
CA LEU A 874 5.88 11.97 -27.46
C LEU A 874 5.05 12.88 -26.55
N SER A 875 5.55 13.17 -25.35
CA SER A 875 4.91 14.08 -24.39
C SER A 875 4.75 15.50 -24.95
N MET A 876 5.62 15.95 -25.86
CA MET A 876 5.51 17.26 -26.50
C MET A 876 4.35 17.38 -27.49
N VAL A 877 3.84 16.26 -28.03
CA VAL A 877 2.86 16.27 -29.12
C VAL A 877 1.45 16.55 -28.60
N LYS A 878 0.72 17.45 -29.27
CA LYS A 878 -0.70 17.71 -28.99
C LYS A 878 -1.56 16.47 -29.29
N PRO A 879 -2.38 15.98 -28.33
CA PRO A 879 -3.23 14.80 -28.54
C PRO A 879 -4.22 14.96 -29.68
N ASP A 880 -4.68 16.18 -29.95
CA ASP A 880 -5.63 16.58 -31.01
C ASP A 880 -4.92 17.07 -32.30
N THR A 881 -3.60 16.84 -32.46
CA THR A 881 -2.85 17.20 -33.68
C THR A 881 -3.42 16.63 -34.99
N ASP A 882 -3.36 17.42 -36.07
CA ASP A 882 -3.68 17.01 -37.44
C ASP A 882 -2.45 16.87 -38.34
N ASP A 883 -1.24 17.08 -37.81
CA ASP A 883 0.01 16.90 -38.53
C ASP A 883 0.26 15.41 -38.83
N ALA A 884 0.40 15.07 -40.12
CA ALA A 884 0.56 13.69 -40.57
C ALA A 884 1.85 13.03 -40.07
N ASP A 885 2.94 13.78 -39.93
CA ASP A 885 4.22 13.23 -39.49
C ASP A 885 4.18 12.89 -38.00
N LEU A 886 3.48 13.70 -37.19
CA LEU A 886 3.30 13.43 -35.77
C LEU A 886 2.35 12.26 -35.52
N LYS A 887 1.28 12.12 -36.32
CA LYS A 887 0.43 10.91 -36.32
C LYS A 887 1.27 9.68 -36.68
N ALA A 888 2.11 9.77 -37.72
CA ALA A 888 3.02 8.69 -38.11
C ALA A 888 4.05 8.37 -37.02
N PHE A 889 4.56 9.38 -36.31
CA PHE A 889 5.49 9.21 -35.18
C PHE A 889 4.87 8.46 -34.00
N PHE A 890 3.65 8.81 -33.60
CA PHE A 890 2.93 8.04 -32.58
C PHE A 890 2.76 6.58 -33.00
N MET A 891 2.35 6.35 -34.25
CA MET A 891 2.17 4.99 -34.79
C MET A 891 3.49 4.22 -34.87
N ALA A 892 4.59 4.86 -35.28
CA ALA A 892 5.91 4.22 -35.36
C ALA A 892 6.40 3.78 -33.97
N ASN A 893 6.16 4.58 -32.92
CA ASN A 893 6.46 4.19 -31.54
C ASN A 893 5.58 3.03 -31.07
N LEU A 894 4.26 3.08 -31.34
CA LEU A 894 3.36 1.98 -31.02
C LEU A 894 3.81 0.67 -31.71
N GLU A 895 4.16 0.72 -32.99
CA GLU A 895 4.65 -0.44 -33.75
C GLU A 895 6.01 -0.94 -33.26
N ALA A 896 6.93 -0.05 -32.88
CA ALA A 896 8.21 -0.44 -32.27
C ALA A 896 8.01 -1.15 -30.93
N LEU A 897 7.11 -0.62 -30.09
CA LEU A 897 6.74 -1.21 -28.82
C LEU A 897 6.03 -2.56 -28.97
N LEU A 898 5.08 -2.68 -29.90
CA LEU A 898 4.40 -3.94 -30.19
C LEU A 898 5.40 -5.01 -30.67
N ARG A 899 6.35 -4.65 -31.55
CA ARG A 899 7.39 -5.58 -32.03
C ARG A 899 8.30 -6.06 -30.90
N GLU A 900 8.75 -5.15 -30.04
CA GLU A 900 9.65 -5.51 -28.93
C GLU A 900 8.89 -6.29 -27.84
N ALA A 901 7.63 -5.95 -27.56
CA ALA A 901 6.76 -6.71 -26.67
C ALA A 901 6.52 -8.13 -27.20
N GLU A 902 6.21 -8.30 -28.49
CA GLU A 902 6.07 -9.62 -29.13
C GLU A 902 7.37 -10.44 -29.02
N ALA A 903 8.53 -9.80 -29.21
CA ALA A 903 9.83 -10.46 -29.00
C ALA A 903 10.04 -10.91 -27.55
N GLY A 904 9.64 -10.07 -26.58
CA GLY A 904 9.73 -10.33 -25.14
C GLY A 904 8.85 -11.46 -24.61
N GLU A 905 7.74 -11.78 -25.29
CA GLU A 905 6.86 -12.90 -24.92
C GLU A 905 7.46 -14.29 -25.22
N THR A 906 8.55 -14.36 -26.01
CA THR A 906 9.28 -15.61 -26.19
C THR A 906 10.18 -15.89 -24.98
N PHE A 907 9.98 -17.04 -24.31
CA PHE A 907 10.65 -17.47 -23.05
C PHE A 907 12.20 -17.51 -23.07
N ARG A 908 12.85 -17.13 -24.19
CA ARG A 908 14.30 -17.11 -24.38
C ARG A 908 14.86 -15.72 -24.69
N SER A 909 14.03 -14.68 -24.63
CA SER A 909 14.41 -13.30 -24.96
C SER A 909 14.91 -12.55 -23.72
N THR A 910 16.10 -11.94 -23.81
CA THR A 910 16.59 -10.92 -22.85
C THR A 910 16.01 -9.52 -23.14
N CYS A 911 15.15 -9.41 -24.15
CA CYS A 911 14.55 -8.16 -24.61
C CYS A 911 13.16 -8.01 -23.99
N GLN A 912 13.07 -7.37 -22.82
CA GLN A 912 11.81 -6.87 -22.27
C GLN A 912 11.81 -5.35 -22.37
N VAL A 913 10.72 -4.77 -22.89
CA VAL A 913 10.52 -3.32 -22.88
C VAL A 913 10.47 -2.84 -21.43
N SER A 914 11.22 -1.79 -21.09
CA SER A 914 11.23 -1.22 -19.72
C SER A 914 9.82 -0.88 -19.25
N TYR A 915 9.46 -1.29 -18.02
CA TYR A 915 8.19 -0.91 -17.39
C TYR A 915 8.07 0.62 -17.24
N GLU A 916 9.20 1.31 -17.05
CA GLU A 916 9.28 2.77 -16.96
C GLU A 916 8.91 3.47 -18.28
N PHE A 917 8.94 2.76 -19.41
CA PHE A 917 8.48 3.28 -20.70
C PHE A 917 7.04 2.88 -21.03
N GLN A 918 6.66 1.63 -20.77
CA GLN A 918 5.35 1.08 -21.20
C GLN A 918 4.16 1.85 -20.61
N HIS A 919 4.19 2.14 -19.30
CA HIS A 919 3.06 2.79 -18.62
C HIS A 919 2.90 4.27 -18.99
N PRO A 920 3.96 5.10 -18.98
CA PRO A 920 3.85 6.48 -19.48
C PRO A 920 3.41 6.55 -20.95
N PHE A 921 3.94 5.68 -21.82
CA PHE A 921 3.50 5.60 -23.21
C PHE A 921 2.00 5.28 -23.33
N ALA A 922 1.49 4.32 -22.55
CA ALA A 922 0.08 3.95 -22.56
C ALA A 922 -0.84 5.14 -22.19
N ASN A 923 -0.42 5.98 -21.24
CA ASN A 923 -1.14 7.20 -20.90
C ASN A 923 -1.15 8.21 -22.06
N LEU A 924 -0.02 8.39 -22.75
CA LEU A 924 0.05 9.24 -23.95
C LEU A 924 -0.80 8.68 -25.10
N PHE A 925 -0.77 7.37 -25.31
CA PHE A 925 -1.60 6.68 -26.30
C PHE A 925 -3.09 6.88 -26.00
N ALA A 926 -3.52 6.73 -24.75
CA ALA A 926 -4.91 6.95 -24.36
C ALA A 926 -5.37 8.39 -24.65
N ARG A 927 -4.57 9.39 -24.25
CA ARG A 927 -4.81 10.81 -24.56
C ARG A 927 -4.91 11.05 -26.06
N PHE A 928 -3.95 10.52 -26.83
CA PHE A 928 -3.93 10.65 -28.27
C PHE A 928 -5.16 10.01 -28.92
N ALA A 929 -5.50 8.77 -28.54
CA ALA A 929 -6.60 8.01 -29.12
C ALA A 929 -7.97 8.62 -28.83
N LEU A 930 -8.23 9.10 -27.61
CA LEU A 930 -9.53 9.66 -27.22
C LEU A 930 -9.72 11.11 -27.68
N ALA A 931 -8.65 11.82 -28.03
CA ALA A 931 -8.72 13.13 -28.69
C ALA A 931 -9.02 13.05 -30.20
N ARG A 932 -8.97 11.85 -30.81
CA ARG A 932 -9.25 11.66 -32.24
C ARG A 932 -10.76 11.72 -32.55
N PRO A 933 -11.14 12.12 -33.79
CA PRO A 933 -12.46 11.82 -34.32
C PRO A 933 -12.77 10.33 -34.26
N THR A 934 -14.04 9.95 -34.07
CA THR A 934 -14.45 8.55 -33.87
C THR A 934 -13.91 7.59 -34.93
N VAL A 935 -13.84 8.00 -36.21
CA VAL A 935 -13.32 7.17 -37.30
C VAL A 935 -11.83 6.88 -37.15
N GLU A 936 -11.03 7.87 -36.75
CA GLU A 936 -9.59 7.72 -36.52
C GLU A 936 -9.32 6.90 -35.24
N ALA A 937 -10.02 7.20 -34.14
CA ALA A 937 -9.94 6.44 -32.88
C ALA A 937 -10.24 4.95 -33.12
N VAL A 938 -11.24 4.67 -33.95
CA VAL A 938 -11.60 3.32 -34.36
C VAL A 938 -10.50 2.62 -35.18
N GLY A 939 -9.74 3.37 -35.98
CA GLY A 939 -8.56 2.87 -36.68
C GLY A 939 -7.48 2.39 -35.71
N LEU A 940 -7.30 3.09 -34.57
CA LEU A 940 -6.35 2.74 -33.52
C LEU A 940 -6.73 1.47 -32.73
N ALA A 941 -7.99 1.02 -32.84
CA ALA A 941 -8.43 -0.25 -32.28
C ALA A 941 -7.81 -1.47 -33.00
N ALA A 942 -7.47 -1.33 -34.30
CA ALA A 942 -7.00 -2.45 -35.11
C ALA A 942 -5.62 -2.98 -34.66
N PRO A 943 -4.59 -2.14 -34.44
CA PRO A 943 -3.32 -2.60 -33.86
C PRO A 943 -3.49 -3.30 -32.52
N LEU A 944 -4.38 -2.81 -31.65
CA LEU A 944 -4.64 -3.46 -30.36
C LEU A 944 -5.22 -4.86 -30.58
N ARG A 945 -6.28 -4.95 -31.40
CA ARG A 945 -6.96 -6.20 -31.73
C ARG A 945 -6.03 -7.23 -32.35
N ASP A 946 -5.29 -6.82 -33.37
CA ASP A 946 -4.47 -7.71 -34.19
C ASP A 946 -3.25 -8.26 -33.43
N ASN A 947 -2.93 -7.67 -32.27
CA ASN A 947 -1.82 -8.08 -31.41
C ASN A 947 -2.27 -8.66 -30.05
N ILE A 948 -3.59 -8.84 -29.80
CA ILE A 948 -4.12 -9.49 -28.58
C ILE A 948 -3.43 -10.83 -28.32
N GLU A 949 -3.23 -11.66 -29.35
CA GLU A 949 -2.64 -12.99 -29.19
C GLU A 949 -1.10 -13.01 -29.23
N LYS A 950 -0.49 -11.91 -29.70
CA LYS A 950 0.96 -11.82 -29.90
C LYS A 950 1.68 -11.25 -28.70
N CYS A 951 1.12 -10.19 -28.10
CA CYS A 951 1.70 -9.49 -26.95
C CYS A 951 0.61 -9.04 -25.95
N PRO A 952 -0.19 -9.98 -25.40
CA PRO A 952 -1.33 -9.66 -24.55
C PRO A 952 -0.99 -8.82 -23.32
N ARG A 953 0.21 -8.97 -22.76
CA ARG A 953 0.64 -8.20 -21.57
C ARG A 953 0.76 -6.72 -21.87
N PHE A 954 1.35 -6.36 -23.01
CA PHE A 954 1.46 -4.96 -23.40
C PHE A 954 0.12 -4.38 -23.85
N ILE A 955 -0.73 -5.18 -24.52
CA ILE A 955 -2.11 -4.77 -24.82
C ILE A 955 -2.89 -4.46 -23.54
N ALA A 956 -2.72 -5.26 -22.49
CA ALA A 956 -3.33 -4.98 -21.19
C ALA A 956 -2.90 -3.61 -20.64
N VAL A 957 -1.61 -3.25 -20.72
CA VAL A 957 -1.11 -1.93 -20.28
C VAL A 957 -1.76 -0.79 -21.06
N LEU A 958 -1.89 -0.91 -22.39
CA LEU A 958 -2.58 0.10 -23.22
C LEU A 958 -4.07 0.26 -22.86
N LEU A 959 -4.75 -0.86 -22.59
CA LEU A 959 -6.17 -0.84 -22.23
C LEU A 959 -6.44 -0.27 -20.83
N GLU A 960 -5.54 -0.51 -19.87
CA GLU A 960 -5.66 -0.01 -18.49
C GLU A 960 -5.69 1.53 -18.43
N SER A 961 -5.00 2.22 -19.34
CA SER A 961 -4.95 3.69 -19.38
C SER A 961 -6.20 4.36 -19.98
N LEU A 962 -6.99 3.65 -20.80
CA LEU A 962 -8.12 4.25 -21.52
C LEU A 962 -9.30 4.67 -20.62
N PRO A 963 -9.78 3.88 -19.64
CA PRO A 963 -10.88 4.31 -18.76
C PRO A 963 -10.52 5.53 -17.92
N VAL A 964 -9.26 5.65 -17.49
CA VAL A 964 -8.76 6.80 -16.72
C VAL A 964 -8.86 8.07 -17.54
N GLU A 965 -8.44 8.01 -18.81
CA GLU A 965 -8.55 9.14 -19.71
C GLU A 965 -10.02 9.46 -20.08
N GLU A 966 -10.87 8.45 -20.28
CA GLU A 966 -12.30 8.67 -20.55
C GLU A 966 -13.02 9.35 -19.38
N ASP A 967 -12.67 9.02 -18.13
CA ASP A 967 -13.21 9.72 -16.97
C ASP A 967 -12.85 11.23 -16.97
N ARG A 968 -11.64 11.55 -17.46
CA ARG A 968 -11.11 12.91 -17.58
C ARG A 968 -11.76 13.71 -18.71
N VAL A 969 -11.86 13.14 -19.92
CA VAL A 969 -12.27 13.88 -21.13
C VAL A 969 -13.71 13.63 -21.58
N ARG A 970 -14.36 12.57 -21.09
CA ARG A 970 -15.74 12.18 -21.47
C ARG A 970 -15.93 12.14 -22.99
N SER A 971 -15.03 11.47 -23.71
CA SER A 971 -15.04 11.46 -25.18
C SER A 971 -16.32 10.83 -25.73
N GLY A 972 -16.92 9.88 -25.01
CA GLY A 972 -18.14 9.20 -25.41
C GLY A 972 -17.92 8.24 -26.57
N ALA A 973 -18.33 8.62 -27.78
CA ALA A 973 -18.33 7.74 -28.95
C ALA A 973 -16.94 7.21 -29.36
N PRO A 974 -15.83 8.00 -29.36
CA PRO A 974 -14.48 7.50 -29.62
C PRO A 974 -14.09 6.36 -28.67
N PHE A 975 -14.25 6.54 -27.35
CA PHE A 975 -13.96 5.51 -26.36
C PHE A 975 -14.82 4.26 -26.57
N TRP A 976 -16.15 4.39 -26.52
CA TRP A 976 -17.04 3.20 -26.51
C TRP A 976 -17.00 2.41 -27.82
N THR A 977 -16.79 3.06 -28.96
CA THR A 977 -16.68 2.35 -30.25
C THR A 977 -15.36 1.57 -30.34
N MET A 978 -14.25 2.15 -29.88
CA MET A 978 -12.96 1.47 -29.81
C MET A 978 -13.01 0.33 -28.78
N TRP A 979 -13.54 0.60 -27.59
CA TRP A 979 -13.65 -0.35 -26.48
C TRP A 979 -14.43 -1.60 -26.89
N ARG A 980 -15.61 -1.42 -27.51
CA ARG A 980 -16.43 -2.54 -28.00
C ARG A 980 -15.71 -3.38 -29.06
N ARG A 981 -14.98 -2.77 -29.99
CA ARG A 981 -14.25 -3.52 -31.04
C ARG A 981 -13.15 -4.41 -30.48
N VAL A 982 -12.41 -3.91 -29.49
CA VAL A 982 -11.40 -4.72 -28.79
C VAL A 982 -12.09 -5.78 -27.95
N ALA A 983 -13.16 -5.41 -27.23
CA ALA A 983 -13.93 -6.32 -26.38
C ALA A 983 -14.53 -7.50 -27.15
N ASP A 984 -15.16 -7.27 -28.29
CA ASP A 984 -15.75 -8.32 -29.12
C ASP A 984 -14.70 -9.37 -29.53
N SER A 985 -13.48 -8.92 -29.81
CA SER A 985 -12.37 -9.79 -30.21
C SER A 985 -11.83 -10.61 -29.02
N VAL A 986 -11.75 -10.02 -27.83
CA VAL A 986 -11.35 -10.72 -26.60
C VAL A 986 -12.44 -11.69 -26.15
N PHE A 987 -13.70 -11.25 -26.08
CA PHE A 987 -14.85 -12.03 -25.61
C PHE A 987 -15.18 -13.20 -26.54
N GLY A 988 -14.93 -13.03 -27.84
CA GLY A 988 -15.03 -14.06 -28.85
C GLY A 988 -13.88 -15.07 -28.84
N ASN A 989 -12.81 -14.84 -28.07
CA ASN A 989 -11.63 -15.70 -28.11
C ASN A 989 -11.96 -17.12 -27.59
N PRO A 990 -11.74 -18.20 -28.38
CA PRO A 990 -12.03 -19.57 -27.97
C PRO A 990 -11.25 -20.03 -26.73
N VAL A 991 -10.08 -19.42 -26.45
CA VAL A 991 -9.22 -19.77 -25.30
C VAL A 991 -9.97 -19.58 -23.98
N LEU A 992 -10.90 -18.61 -23.88
CA LEU A 992 -11.72 -18.39 -22.69
C LEU A 992 -12.62 -19.57 -22.32
N ARG A 993 -12.83 -20.51 -23.26
CA ARG A 993 -13.66 -21.71 -23.09
C ARG A 993 -12.87 -23.01 -23.29
N GLY A 994 -11.53 -22.92 -23.36
CA GLY A 994 -10.62 -24.04 -23.63
C GLY A 994 -9.67 -24.35 -22.46
N SER A 995 -8.75 -25.29 -22.67
CA SER A 995 -7.81 -25.78 -21.65
C SER A 995 -6.84 -24.70 -21.15
N ARG A 996 -6.46 -24.78 -19.86
CA ARG A 996 -5.57 -23.83 -19.16
C ARG A 996 -4.13 -23.89 -19.70
N TYR A 997 -3.77 -22.93 -20.54
CA TYR A 997 -2.39 -22.66 -20.97
C TYR A 997 -2.00 -21.22 -20.59
N VAL A 998 -0.74 -20.81 -20.73
CA VAL A 998 -0.27 -19.43 -20.44
C VAL A 998 -1.18 -18.37 -21.11
N ARG A 999 -1.58 -18.62 -22.37
CA ARG A 999 -2.51 -17.78 -23.14
C ARG A 999 -3.89 -17.59 -22.48
N TYR A 1000 -4.33 -18.53 -21.65
CA TYR A 1000 -5.57 -18.40 -20.88
C TYR A 1000 -5.47 -17.31 -19.82
N ILE A 1001 -4.36 -17.27 -19.05
CA ILE A 1001 -4.16 -16.27 -17.98
C ILE A 1001 -4.17 -14.86 -18.57
N GLU A 1002 -3.49 -14.68 -19.70
CA GLU A 1002 -3.41 -13.42 -20.44
C GLU A 1002 -4.78 -12.97 -20.98
N ALA A 1003 -5.55 -13.88 -21.58
CA ALA A 1003 -6.91 -13.60 -22.02
C ALA A 1003 -7.83 -13.24 -20.84
N CYS A 1004 -7.68 -13.91 -19.68
CA CYS A 1004 -8.42 -13.59 -18.47
C CYS A 1004 -8.12 -12.17 -17.98
N LYS A 1005 -6.86 -11.73 -18.00
CA LYS A 1005 -6.48 -10.35 -17.64
C LYS A 1005 -7.19 -9.33 -18.54
N LEU A 1006 -7.20 -9.55 -19.85
CA LEU A 1006 -7.89 -8.65 -20.79
C LEU A 1006 -9.40 -8.57 -20.52
N VAL A 1007 -10.06 -9.69 -20.23
CA VAL A 1007 -11.49 -9.70 -19.84
C VAL A 1007 -11.73 -8.85 -18.60
N ARG A 1008 -10.88 -8.98 -17.57
CA ARG A 1008 -10.98 -8.19 -16.34
C ARG A 1008 -10.86 -6.69 -16.59
N ILE A 1009 -9.89 -6.27 -17.40
CA ILE A 1009 -9.71 -4.86 -17.78
C ILE A 1009 -10.94 -4.34 -18.54
N LEU A 1010 -11.43 -5.09 -19.53
CA LEU A 1010 -12.57 -4.68 -20.36
C LEU A 1010 -13.89 -4.55 -19.60
N LEU A 1011 -14.01 -5.28 -18.49
CA LEU A 1011 -15.12 -5.20 -17.54
C LEU A 1011 -14.83 -4.30 -16.34
N PHE A 1012 -13.76 -3.50 -16.40
CA PHE A 1012 -13.36 -2.51 -15.38
C PHE A 1012 -13.07 -3.10 -14.00
N ALA A 1013 -12.79 -4.41 -13.92
CA ALA A 1013 -12.48 -5.11 -12.68
C ALA A 1013 -11.08 -4.77 -12.14
N ASP A 1014 -10.16 -4.42 -13.04
CA ASP A 1014 -8.78 -4.02 -12.70
C ASP A 1014 -8.59 -2.49 -12.74
N THR A 1015 -9.67 -1.72 -12.94
CA THR A 1015 -9.64 -0.25 -12.89
C THR A 1015 -9.66 0.23 -11.44
N ARG A 1016 -8.78 1.18 -11.10
CA ARG A 1016 -8.72 1.76 -9.76
C ARG A 1016 -9.80 2.83 -9.60
N TRP A 1017 -10.75 2.58 -8.71
CA TRP A 1017 -11.81 3.52 -8.34
C TRP A 1017 -11.54 4.09 -6.94
N LYS A 1018 -12.08 5.28 -6.64
CA LYS A 1018 -12.10 5.80 -5.26
C LYS A 1018 -12.95 4.86 -4.38
N ASP A 1019 -12.62 4.73 -3.09
CA ASP A 1019 -13.30 3.82 -2.16
C ASP A 1019 -14.82 4.09 -2.07
N GLU A 1020 -15.24 5.36 -2.25
CA GLU A 1020 -16.64 5.77 -2.22
C GLU A 1020 -17.36 5.70 -3.58
N ALA A 1021 -16.66 5.37 -4.67
CA ALA A 1021 -17.23 5.36 -6.01
C ALA A 1021 -18.18 4.17 -6.20
N LYS A 1022 -19.48 4.48 -6.36
CA LYS A 1022 -20.55 3.48 -6.57
C LYS A 1022 -21.13 3.50 -7.98
N GLU A 1023 -20.80 4.53 -8.74
CA GLU A 1023 -21.27 4.74 -10.10
C GLU A 1023 -20.18 5.41 -10.93
N TRP A 1024 -20.20 5.14 -12.23
CA TRP A 1024 -19.42 5.85 -13.24
C TRP A 1024 -20.36 6.19 -14.39
N GLU A 1025 -20.59 7.48 -14.64
CA GLU A 1025 -21.63 7.94 -15.57
C GLU A 1025 -21.48 7.34 -17.00
N PRO A 1026 -20.29 7.28 -17.62
CA PRO A 1026 -20.13 6.70 -18.97
C PRO A 1026 -20.56 5.24 -19.03
N LEU A 1027 -20.26 4.47 -17.98
CA LEU A 1027 -20.70 3.08 -17.86
C LEU A 1027 -22.20 2.98 -17.65
N THR A 1028 -22.77 3.85 -16.82
CA THR A 1028 -24.22 3.89 -16.54
C THR A 1028 -25.00 4.17 -17.82
N SER A 1029 -24.52 5.10 -18.64
CA SER A 1029 -25.06 5.45 -19.96
C SER A 1029 -24.86 4.35 -21.02
N ASN A 1030 -24.01 3.36 -20.77
CA ASN A 1030 -23.71 2.22 -21.65
C ASN A 1030 -24.00 0.87 -20.97
N LYS A 1031 -25.08 0.78 -20.18
CA LYS A 1031 -25.52 -0.45 -19.50
C LYS A 1031 -25.62 -1.66 -20.45
N ASP A 1032 -26.01 -1.42 -21.70
CA ASP A 1032 -26.14 -2.44 -22.74
C ASP A 1032 -24.82 -3.18 -23.03
N PHE A 1033 -23.67 -2.51 -22.85
CA PHE A 1033 -22.35 -3.12 -22.97
C PHE A 1033 -22.16 -4.22 -21.91
N ILE A 1034 -22.53 -3.94 -20.65
CA ILE A 1034 -22.39 -4.89 -19.55
C ILE A 1034 -23.37 -6.05 -19.68
N GLU A 1035 -24.61 -5.78 -20.09
CA GLU A 1035 -25.59 -6.84 -20.39
C GLU A 1035 -25.06 -7.77 -21.50
N SER A 1036 -24.48 -7.18 -22.57
CA SER A 1036 -23.87 -7.95 -23.67
C SER A 1036 -22.66 -8.75 -23.21
N ALA A 1037 -21.78 -8.17 -22.38
CA ALA A 1037 -20.61 -8.84 -21.84
C ALA A 1037 -20.99 -9.98 -20.87
N ALA A 1038 -22.00 -9.77 -20.02
CA ALA A 1038 -22.53 -10.82 -19.15
C ALA A 1038 -23.14 -11.98 -19.95
N LEU A 1039 -23.74 -11.71 -21.10
CA LEU A 1039 -24.20 -12.75 -22.02
C LEU A 1039 -23.04 -13.48 -22.70
N ALA A 1040 -22.00 -12.76 -23.14
CA ALA A 1040 -20.89 -13.29 -23.91
C ALA A 1040 -19.88 -14.08 -23.08
N VAL A 1041 -19.40 -13.52 -21.96
CA VAL A 1041 -18.30 -14.08 -21.16
C VAL A 1041 -18.67 -14.36 -19.71
N GLY A 1042 -19.87 -13.96 -19.25
CA GLY A 1042 -20.28 -14.16 -17.85
C GLY A 1042 -20.27 -15.63 -17.40
N ASN A 1043 -20.45 -16.58 -18.33
CA ASN A 1043 -20.37 -18.02 -18.06
C ASN A 1043 -18.94 -18.59 -18.11
N THR A 1044 -17.92 -17.73 -18.10
CA THR A 1044 -16.51 -18.11 -17.97
C THR A 1044 -15.99 -17.64 -16.61
N PRO A 1045 -15.00 -18.32 -15.98
CA PRO A 1045 -14.50 -17.91 -14.67
C PRO A 1045 -13.99 -16.45 -14.65
N ALA A 1046 -13.25 -16.04 -15.68
CA ALA A 1046 -12.74 -14.67 -15.80
C ALA A 1046 -13.84 -13.63 -15.95
N GLY A 1047 -14.83 -13.88 -16.81
CA GLY A 1047 -15.95 -12.96 -17.02
C GLY A 1047 -16.85 -12.88 -15.79
N PHE A 1048 -17.14 -14.01 -15.13
CA PHE A 1048 -17.92 -14.03 -13.89
C PHE A 1048 -17.23 -13.23 -12.78
N GLY A 1049 -15.94 -13.51 -12.54
CA GLY A 1049 -15.14 -12.79 -11.54
C GLY A 1049 -15.05 -11.29 -11.81
N ALA A 1050 -14.89 -10.90 -13.07
CA ALA A 1050 -14.85 -9.49 -13.46
C ALA A 1050 -16.19 -8.78 -13.26
N LEU A 1051 -17.33 -9.43 -13.56
CA LEU A 1051 -18.66 -8.89 -13.27
C LEU A 1051 -18.89 -8.72 -11.75
N VAL A 1052 -18.46 -9.68 -10.95
CA VAL A 1052 -18.53 -9.59 -9.48
C VAL A 1052 -17.71 -8.40 -8.97
N ALA A 1053 -16.49 -8.20 -9.48
CA ALA A 1053 -15.65 -7.07 -9.12
C ALA A 1053 -16.27 -5.72 -9.53
N LEU A 1054 -16.82 -5.63 -10.74
CA LEU A 1054 -17.53 -4.46 -11.24
C LEU A 1054 -18.72 -4.08 -10.34
N LEU A 1055 -19.55 -5.06 -9.97
CA LEU A 1055 -20.74 -4.84 -9.13
C LEU A 1055 -20.41 -4.47 -7.68
N ASN A 1056 -19.17 -4.73 -7.22
CA ASN A 1056 -18.69 -4.27 -5.93
C ASN A 1056 -18.13 -2.83 -5.96
N THR A 1057 -17.93 -2.24 -7.13
CA THR A 1057 -17.36 -0.90 -7.31
C THR A 1057 -18.36 0.04 -8.00
N VAL A 1058 -18.04 0.56 -9.19
CA VAL A 1058 -18.89 1.51 -9.95
C VAL A 1058 -20.11 0.87 -10.60
N GLY A 1059 -20.21 -0.46 -10.62
CA GLY A 1059 -21.39 -1.19 -11.11
C GLY A 1059 -22.52 -1.28 -10.09
N GLN A 1060 -22.37 -0.75 -8.87
CA GLN A 1060 -23.38 -0.86 -7.82
C GLN A 1060 -24.71 -0.20 -8.18
N VAL A 1061 -24.69 0.80 -9.07
CA VAL A 1061 -25.89 1.45 -9.63
C VAL A 1061 -26.86 0.44 -10.29
N PHE A 1062 -26.38 -0.73 -10.72
CA PHE A 1062 -27.21 -1.77 -11.32
C PHE A 1062 -27.84 -2.76 -10.31
N LEU A 1063 -27.55 -2.63 -9.01
CA LEU A 1063 -28.11 -3.50 -7.97
C LEU A 1063 -29.50 -3.02 -7.51
N PRO A 1064 -30.40 -3.95 -7.13
CA PRO A 1064 -30.18 -5.39 -7.00
C PRO A 1064 -30.39 -6.20 -8.30
N ASP A 1065 -30.92 -5.61 -9.36
CA ASP A 1065 -31.36 -6.36 -10.55
C ASP A 1065 -30.21 -7.08 -11.28
N ALA A 1066 -29.00 -6.54 -11.25
CA ALA A 1066 -27.79 -7.15 -11.81
C ALA A 1066 -27.42 -8.52 -11.21
N VAL A 1067 -27.94 -8.88 -10.02
CA VAL A 1067 -27.76 -10.22 -9.44
C VAL A 1067 -28.32 -11.31 -10.37
N SER A 1068 -29.37 -10.98 -11.13
CA SER A 1068 -29.92 -11.90 -12.13
C SER A 1068 -28.91 -12.24 -13.25
N TRP A 1069 -28.02 -11.32 -13.62
CA TRP A 1069 -26.97 -11.57 -14.62
C TRP A 1069 -26.01 -12.66 -14.14
N LEU A 1070 -25.60 -12.59 -12.87
CA LEU A 1070 -24.72 -13.58 -12.25
C LEU A 1070 -25.42 -14.94 -12.13
N SER A 1071 -26.67 -14.97 -11.66
CA SER A 1071 -27.42 -16.23 -11.54
C SER A 1071 -27.59 -16.92 -12.91
N GLN A 1072 -27.98 -16.17 -13.94
CA GLN A 1072 -28.13 -16.70 -15.30
C GLN A 1072 -26.79 -17.13 -15.91
N ALA A 1073 -25.69 -16.46 -15.58
CA ALA A 1073 -24.36 -16.89 -15.98
C ALA A 1073 -23.98 -18.23 -15.33
N MET A 1074 -24.28 -18.41 -14.05
CA MET A 1074 -24.05 -19.66 -13.31
C MET A 1074 -24.88 -20.82 -13.89
N GLU A 1075 -26.15 -20.59 -14.23
CA GLU A 1075 -27.00 -21.59 -14.89
C GLU A 1075 -26.48 -21.98 -16.29
N ARG A 1076 -25.91 -21.02 -17.03
CA ARG A 1076 -25.33 -21.24 -18.37
C ARG A 1076 -23.92 -21.83 -18.36
N SER A 1077 -23.31 -22.07 -17.20
CA SER A 1077 -21.91 -22.56 -17.13
C SER A 1077 -21.73 -24.00 -17.60
N GLN A 1078 -22.82 -24.77 -17.76
CA GLN A 1078 -22.83 -26.17 -18.20
C GLN A 1078 -21.85 -27.07 -17.41
N GLY A 1079 -21.68 -26.78 -16.11
CA GLY A 1079 -20.79 -27.54 -15.22
C GLY A 1079 -19.37 -26.97 -15.09
N THR A 1080 -19.06 -25.86 -15.75
CA THR A 1080 -17.83 -25.09 -15.52
C THR A 1080 -17.87 -24.45 -14.13
N ASP A 1081 -16.80 -24.61 -13.35
CA ASP A 1081 -16.65 -23.95 -12.05
C ASP A 1081 -16.27 -22.47 -12.26
N LEU A 1082 -17.25 -21.56 -12.14
CA LEU A 1082 -17.04 -20.11 -12.27
C LEU A 1082 -16.35 -19.50 -11.05
N LEU A 1083 -16.29 -20.25 -9.95
CA LEU A 1083 -15.80 -19.84 -8.64
C LEU A 1083 -14.39 -20.37 -8.38
N GLU A 1084 -13.66 -20.77 -9.42
CA GLU A 1084 -12.31 -21.30 -9.29
C GLU A 1084 -11.35 -20.32 -8.60
N ASP A 1085 -11.43 -19.03 -8.93
CA ASP A 1085 -10.62 -17.97 -8.33
C ASP A 1085 -11.16 -17.56 -6.94
N ARG A 1086 -10.32 -17.71 -5.90
CA ARG A 1086 -10.66 -17.34 -4.52
C ARG A 1086 -11.06 -15.87 -4.36
N ASN A 1087 -10.54 -14.97 -5.20
CA ASN A 1087 -10.94 -13.55 -5.16
C ASN A 1087 -12.39 -13.36 -5.63
N THR A 1088 -12.83 -14.19 -6.58
CA THR A 1088 -14.21 -14.18 -7.08
C THR A 1088 -15.18 -14.69 -6.02
N ASP A 1089 -14.83 -15.76 -5.31
CA ASP A 1089 -15.59 -16.26 -4.15
C ASP A 1089 -15.80 -15.16 -3.10
N PHE A 1090 -14.70 -14.53 -2.68
CA PHE A 1090 -14.74 -13.45 -1.69
C PHE A 1090 -15.56 -12.26 -2.19
N GLY A 1091 -15.34 -11.82 -3.43
CA GLY A 1091 -16.08 -10.72 -4.04
C GLY A 1091 -17.59 -11.00 -4.12
N LEU A 1092 -17.98 -12.23 -4.45
CA LEU A 1092 -19.38 -12.62 -4.52
C LEU A 1092 -20.02 -12.63 -3.13
N GLU A 1093 -19.30 -13.11 -2.11
CA GLU A 1093 -19.74 -13.06 -0.72
C GLU A 1093 -19.98 -11.60 -0.26
N VAL A 1094 -19.04 -10.70 -0.53
CA VAL A 1094 -19.16 -9.26 -0.21
C VAL A 1094 -20.38 -8.64 -0.91
N LEU A 1095 -20.58 -8.95 -2.19
CA LEU A 1095 -21.69 -8.46 -2.99
C LEU A 1095 -23.04 -8.94 -2.45
N LEU A 1096 -23.19 -10.25 -2.23
CA LEU A 1096 -24.43 -10.85 -1.75
C LEU A 1096 -24.77 -10.40 -0.33
N ARG A 1097 -23.78 -10.25 0.54
CA ARG A 1097 -23.97 -9.65 1.86
C ARG A 1097 -24.65 -8.29 1.74
N LYS A 1098 -24.11 -7.43 0.88
CA LYS A 1098 -24.69 -6.11 0.64
C LYS A 1098 -26.11 -6.17 0.10
N VAL A 1099 -26.36 -7.06 -0.87
CA VAL A 1099 -27.69 -7.24 -1.47
C VAL A 1099 -28.71 -7.73 -0.44
N CYS A 1100 -28.36 -8.76 0.32
CA CYS A 1100 -29.23 -9.36 1.34
C CYS A 1100 -29.60 -8.38 2.46
N TYR A 1101 -28.72 -7.45 2.84
CA TYR A 1101 -29.03 -6.46 3.89
C TYR A 1101 -29.67 -5.18 3.35
N THR A 1102 -29.11 -4.61 2.27
CA THR A 1102 -29.56 -3.31 1.76
C THR A 1102 -30.90 -3.43 1.03
N TYR A 1103 -31.12 -4.55 0.35
CA TYR A 1103 -32.27 -4.77 -0.52
C TYR A 1103 -33.16 -5.94 -0.05
N ALA A 1104 -33.06 -6.30 1.23
CA ALA A 1104 -33.69 -7.47 1.84
C ALA A 1104 -35.20 -7.60 1.50
N THR A 1105 -35.94 -6.50 1.65
CA THR A 1105 -37.38 -6.44 1.36
C THR A 1105 -37.67 -6.68 -0.11
N MET A 1106 -36.96 -5.99 -1.01
CA MET A 1106 -37.13 -6.15 -2.46
C MET A 1106 -36.77 -7.55 -2.94
N VAL A 1107 -35.70 -8.13 -2.40
CA VAL A 1107 -35.28 -9.50 -2.72
C VAL A 1107 -36.36 -10.49 -2.29
N ARG A 1108 -36.90 -10.40 -1.06
CA ARG A 1108 -37.94 -11.32 -0.57
C ARG A 1108 -39.29 -11.17 -1.29
N GLN A 1109 -39.65 -9.95 -1.70
CA GLN A 1109 -40.92 -9.68 -2.39
C GLN A 1109 -40.91 -10.08 -3.88
N ARG A 1110 -39.75 -10.15 -4.54
CA ARG A 1110 -39.63 -10.48 -5.96
C ARG A 1110 -39.15 -11.93 -6.15
N PRO A 1111 -40.00 -12.88 -6.55
CA PRO A 1111 -39.65 -14.30 -6.59
C PRO A 1111 -38.41 -14.64 -7.42
N ALA A 1112 -38.26 -14.01 -8.59
CA ALA A 1112 -37.11 -14.25 -9.47
C ALA A 1112 -35.78 -13.77 -8.85
N LEU A 1113 -35.79 -12.63 -8.15
CA LEU A 1113 -34.61 -12.09 -7.48
C LEU A 1113 -34.26 -12.90 -6.22
N HIS A 1114 -35.28 -13.32 -5.46
CA HIS A 1114 -35.12 -14.22 -4.32
C HIS A 1114 -34.44 -15.53 -4.74
N GLN A 1115 -34.93 -16.15 -5.82
CA GLN A 1115 -34.38 -17.38 -6.36
C GLN A 1115 -32.93 -17.19 -6.84
N ALA A 1116 -32.64 -16.09 -7.54
CA ALA A 1116 -31.27 -15.78 -7.98
C ALA A 1116 -30.30 -15.65 -6.80
N VAL A 1117 -30.69 -14.95 -5.73
CA VAL A 1117 -29.86 -14.82 -4.52
C VAL A 1117 -29.61 -16.18 -3.86
N LEU A 1118 -30.64 -17.03 -3.73
CA LEU A 1118 -30.48 -18.35 -3.13
C LEU A 1118 -29.55 -19.27 -3.95
N ILE A 1119 -29.65 -19.26 -5.28
CA ILE A 1119 -28.76 -20.03 -6.18
C ILE A 1119 -27.30 -19.65 -5.94
N LEU A 1120 -27.00 -18.35 -5.86
CA LEU A 1120 -25.64 -17.87 -5.66
C LEU A 1120 -25.14 -18.18 -4.24
N LEU A 1121 -25.99 -18.04 -3.21
CA LEU A 1121 -25.66 -18.38 -1.83
C LEU A 1121 -25.38 -19.87 -1.66
N ASP A 1122 -26.19 -20.76 -2.26
CA ASP A 1122 -25.98 -22.20 -2.19
C ASP A 1122 -24.65 -22.60 -2.84
N LYS A 1123 -24.27 -21.96 -3.95
CA LYS A 1123 -22.96 -22.17 -4.57
C LYS A 1123 -21.80 -21.74 -3.67
N LEU A 1124 -21.91 -20.61 -2.97
CA LEU A 1124 -20.91 -20.20 -1.98
C LEU A 1124 -20.87 -21.15 -0.77
N VAL A 1125 -22.01 -21.69 -0.33
CA VAL A 1125 -22.05 -22.71 0.72
C VAL A 1125 -21.34 -23.99 0.28
N GLU A 1126 -21.54 -24.45 -0.96
CA GLU A 1126 -20.79 -25.57 -1.55
C GLU A 1126 -19.28 -25.31 -1.66
N ARG A 1127 -18.86 -24.05 -1.77
CA ARG A 1127 -17.45 -23.61 -1.73
C ARG A 1127 -16.89 -23.43 -0.30
N GLY A 1128 -17.75 -23.52 0.71
CA GLY A 1128 -17.35 -23.48 2.12
C GLY A 1128 -17.54 -22.12 2.81
N SER A 1129 -18.29 -21.20 2.23
CA SER A 1129 -18.53 -19.87 2.79
C SER A 1129 -19.46 -19.93 4.02
N HIS A 1130 -18.90 -19.61 5.18
CA HIS A 1130 -19.67 -19.45 6.41
C HIS A 1130 -20.68 -18.29 6.35
N THR A 1131 -20.27 -17.17 5.75
CA THR A 1131 -21.14 -16.01 5.59
C THR A 1131 -22.33 -16.35 4.71
N ALA A 1132 -22.14 -17.06 3.60
CA ALA A 1132 -23.23 -17.47 2.72
C ALA A 1132 -24.19 -18.43 3.44
N PHE A 1133 -23.67 -19.36 4.24
CA PHE A 1133 -24.48 -20.26 5.07
C PHE A 1133 -25.41 -19.46 6.00
N ARG A 1134 -24.87 -18.44 6.68
CA ARG A 1134 -25.65 -17.54 7.57
C ARG A 1134 -26.63 -16.66 6.80
N LEU A 1135 -26.22 -16.11 5.66
CA LEU A 1135 -27.07 -15.26 4.81
C LEU A 1135 -28.23 -16.04 4.22
N ARG A 1136 -28.03 -17.32 3.88
CA ARG A 1136 -29.11 -18.20 3.40
C ARG A 1136 -30.17 -18.38 4.47
N ASP A 1137 -29.77 -18.69 5.71
CA ASP A 1137 -30.71 -18.80 6.83
C ASP A 1137 -31.42 -17.47 7.09
N TYR A 1138 -30.70 -16.34 7.01
CA TYR A 1138 -31.28 -15.00 7.16
C TYR A 1138 -32.32 -14.68 6.08
N MET A 1139 -32.04 -15.00 4.81
CA MET A 1139 -32.94 -14.67 3.69
C MET A 1139 -34.24 -15.48 3.71
N VAL A 1140 -34.21 -16.69 4.27
CA VAL A 1140 -35.40 -17.55 4.38
C VAL A 1140 -36.23 -17.25 5.62
N ALA A 1141 -35.66 -16.64 6.66
CA ALA A 1141 -36.41 -16.25 7.86
C ALA A 1141 -37.51 -15.20 7.56
N PRO A 1142 -38.66 -15.24 8.27
CA PRO A 1142 -39.70 -14.22 8.18
C PRO A 1142 -39.15 -12.83 8.51
N LEU A 1143 -39.67 -11.79 7.85
CA LEU A 1143 -39.33 -10.40 8.22
C LEU A 1143 -39.84 -10.14 9.64
N PRO A 1144 -39.02 -9.65 10.58
CA PRO A 1144 -39.54 -9.14 11.83
C PRO A 1144 -40.53 -8.01 11.49
N ALA A 1145 -41.70 -8.03 12.12
CA ALA A 1145 -42.67 -6.95 12.00
C ALA A 1145 -41.94 -5.62 12.23
N ALA A 1146 -42.09 -4.67 11.30
CA ALA A 1146 -41.57 -3.34 11.50
C ALA A 1146 -42.26 -2.74 12.73
N CYS A 1147 -41.51 -2.56 13.82
CA CYS A 1147 -41.95 -1.71 14.92
C CYS A 1147 -42.02 -0.25 14.47
#